data_AF-A0A3G6PJ78-F1
#
_entry.id   AF-A0A3G6PJ78-F1
#
_cell.length_a   1.000
_cell.length_b   1.000
_cell.length_c   1.000
_cell.angle_alpha   90.00
_cell.angle_beta   90.00
_cell.angle_gamma   90.00
#
_symmetry.space_group_name_H-M   'P 1'
#
loop_
_entity.id
_entity.type
_entity.pdbx_description
1 polymer ?
#
loop_
_entity_poly.entity_id
_entity_poly.type
_entity_poly.pdbx_seq_one_letter_code
_entity_poly.pdbx_strand_id
1 'polypeptide(L)'
;MSVNIKSPTSYFFTDLSFIQSAGDKAFGPINNSVNDFQITTTFAQALPAYAVTSGTLLFAQYDGSTDKVNILLKPNGDIGLGIKVKYFVYRGINASDLFKTVNGALLVNDTSSLEFLKPAFKSHTEWYGSSSVFTAEKVGYISSSSPDPSSEVIKKFFTKDSRNLITVDKGTLIGNFSSGFGGFEIVLDDGDFSQKNSDAGLNFDLKFATANSCALKADGDHPANLNIFGGKKNGNINAKIFRENVYKFMDPAAFYGSHVTNTHDSQNADGGKIISKSGSTVSNHKTPDEIYNNIVKKFLNKNKVYIYIKSNRGRSYKFYKGSEGERVYSECSDINTFSGWNDKSFLTNSWPIIIKSSLDENLGINLGIIPKRIASINYQFEEIKFNTTDPTPLRTGDLLEKLYCFKIVLSRLNDAGALQNISCLVNICYIEEPGLNNFFGNINLKSIYDKGDFSDAQGSFVNHLRPVLISENTNIGLFNTKLVLHGSTISSDYPDNTDTFGDDELRTYILCPQISTDVKTKITANAFTAGNYVSNKTEYYNKVYNEGAIWKGIIVDNGVNIKSLVYHSKDIDNNMPIYNFGITQNEYRLLEKKVLAKDANATNLSFLLVEDSLTSEYLRYKLRIQFDTKNGTLGVIDDLTAVEEIYVYTVDSRFFFTKNYSEKLSSSLCEEFGQASVEFRPYEYWNGECGIDWFRRGPSTWPGVSDAKIFDTAFSEITGSMPTQTDGNDFSEPFVLDYRILSRLKNEYGVYPKTWSLKNERECFGTWLSLNKGQTTTLNLRVWVKSVVGQLRLRFPKKYFKINNSVGTPDPSDSNYSFYNFTVGQKAVTASEPNIFELKITCLEEFPTTQVIEALADGKLAGILKAFPNVKKPKLNVLFIPVKLALKDSSIRGYNEASSETTLIPTQKKNLIQWLAQSQIKVNVEMFNELDTPLPEDKFRELDVTTDTYFTNTYVGEVTGSGSYIKAYVKDSTITFMSVKDYLFDKLPNKYKSAKYENYMKVFLIDLKGFEMVNLTTTGTLLGGFSSGLGTPVVTFNIDLFSNSIPHEVYHSLGIAHTFNRLDKNSLFTFKGKSTDNLMDYSHMDNKTKESTYHWQWLIARNAFDDYFV
;
A
#
# COMPACT_ATOMS: atom_id res chain seq x y z
N MET A 1 13.26 -4.05 -5.32
CA MET A 1 13.28 -5.18 -6.27
C MET A 1 11.95 -5.90 -6.15
N SER A 2 11.01 -5.62 -7.05
CA SER A 2 9.94 -6.57 -7.38
C SER A 2 9.71 -6.50 -8.87
N VAL A 3 10.66 -7.11 -9.61
CA VAL A 3 10.41 -7.65 -10.94
C VAL A 3 9.14 -8.52 -10.85
N ASN A 4 8.41 -8.69 -11.94
CA ASN A 4 7.40 -9.73 -12.05
C ASN A 4 8.07 -11.10 -11.79
N ILE A 5 8.21 -11.55 -10.53
CA ILE A 5 8.94 -12.78 -10.11
C ILE A 5 8.14 -14.06 -10.41
N LYS A 6 7.20 -14.02 -11.34
CA LYS A 6 6.69 -15.23 -11.97
C LYS A 6 7.03 -15.12 -13.43
N SER A 7 7.99 -15.92 -13.87
CA SER A 7 8.35 -16.09 -15.27
C SER A 7 7.14 -16.65 -16.01
N PRO A 8 6.40 -15.82 -16.77
CA PRO A 8 5.14 -16.26 -17.34
C PRO A 8 5.39 -17.48 -18.22
N THR A 9 4.61 -18.53 -18.03
CA THR A 9 4.80 -19.79 -18.77
C THR A 9 3.49 -20.28 -19.34
N SER A 10 3.37 -20.29 -20.66
CA SER A 10 2.19 -20.79 -21.38
C SER A 10 2.57 -21.73 -22.53
N TYR A 11 1.57 -22.43 -23.05
CA TYR A 11 1.65 -23.17 -24.30
C TYR A 11 0.99 -22.36 -25.42
N PHE A 12 1.53 -22.46 -26.63
CA PHE A 12 0.89 -21.88 -27.80
C PHE A 12 -0.40 -22.63 -28.10
N PHE A 13 -1.53 -21.93 -28.27
CA PHE A 13 -2.86 -22.54 -28.31
C PHE A 13 -3.06 -23.55 -29.47
N THR A 14 -2.14 -23.55 -30.43
CA THR A 14 -2.18 -24.36 -31.65
C THR A 14 -0.75 -24.69 -32.15
N ASP A 15 -0.62 -25.23 -33.35
CA ASP A 15 0.66 -25.57 -33.99
C ASP A 15 1.35 -24.34 -34.63
N LEU A 16 2.68 -24.38 -34.76
CA LEU A 16 3.48 -23.30 -35.37
C LEU A 16 3.18 -23.07 -36.87
N SER A 17 2.40 -23.91 -37.55
CA SER A 17 1.86 -23.63 -38.89
C SER A 17 0.77 -22.55 -38.89
N PHE A 18 0.24 -22.17 -37.71
CA PHE A 18 -0.74 -21.09 -37.59
C PHE A 18 -0.23 -19.78 -38.20
N ILE A 19 -1.09 -19.16 -39.01
CA ILE A 19 -0.95 -17.83 -39.60
C ILE A 19 -2.35 -17.23 -39.76
N GLN A 20 -2.57 -16.05 -39.21
CA GLN A 20 -3.82 -15.33 -39.44
C GLN A 20 -3.79 -14.65 -40.82
N SER A 21 -4.82 -14.89 -41.62
CA SER A 21 -4.96 -14.38 -43.00
C SER A 21 -5.68 -13.03 -43.02
N ALA A 22 -5.54 -12.26 -44.11
CA ALA A 22 -6.13 -10.91 -44.20
C ALA A 22 -7.68 -10.86 -44.09
N GLY A 23 -8.38 -11.96 -44.39
CA GLY A 23 -9.84 -12.07 -44.24
C GLY A 23 -10.30 -12.53 -42.84
N ASP A 24 -9.37 -12.87 -41.97
CA ASP A 24 -9.67 -13.27 -40.59
C ASP A 24 -9.94 -12.05 -39.69
N LYS A 25 -10.66 -12.26 -38.59
CA LYS A 25 -10.96 -11.21 -37.62
C LYS A 25 -9.99 -11.27 -36.44
N ALA A 26 -9.49 -10.11 -36.03
CA ALA A 26 -8.58 -9.98 -34.89
C ALA A 26 -9.18 -9.05 -33.82
N PHE A 27 -8.72 -9.18 -32.58
CA PHE A 27 -9.19 -8.38 -31.45
C PHE A 27 -9.09 -6.86 -31.73
N GLY A 28 -10.15 -6.11 -31.41
CA GLY A 28 -10.17 -4.65 -31.57
C GLY A 28 -11.45 -4.10 -32.21
N PRO A 29 -11.56 -2.77 -32.37
CA PRO A 29 -12.71 -2.12 -33.02
C PRO A 29 -12.90 -2.61 -34.46
N ILE A 30 -14.12 -3.02 -34.81
CA ILE A 30 -14.45 -3.48 -36.17
C ILE A 30 -14.58 -2.25 -37.08
N ASN A 31 -13.76 -2.14 -38.13
CA ASN A 31 -13.77 -0.99 -39.05
C ASN A 31 -13.66 0.38 -38.35
N ASN A 32 -12.88 0.46 -37.26
CA ASN A 32 -12.80 1.65 -36.39
C ASN A 32 -14.14 2.10 -35.77
N SER A 33 -15.11 1.19 -35.66
CA SER A 33 -16.42 1.45 -35.03
C SER A 33 -16.28 1.74 -33.53
N VAL A 34 -16.99 2.77 -33.08
CA VAL A 34 -17.16 3.07 -31.64
C VAL A 34 -18.21 2.17 -30.98
N ASN A 35 -18.92 1.37 -31.77
CA ASN A 35 -20.01 0.53 -31.31
C ASN A 35 -19.76 -0.96 -31.49
N ASP A 36 -18.83 -1.37 -32.36
CA ASP A 36 -18.55 -2.79 -32.60
C ASP A 36 -17.09 -3.12 -32.26
N PHE A 37 -16.89 -4.18 -31.47
CA PHE A 37 -15.56 -4.62 -31.05
C PHE A 37 -15.43 -6.13 -31.17
N GLN A 38 -14.45 -6.58 -31.94
CA GLN A 38 -14.15 -7.99 -32.12
C GLN A 38 -13.43 -8.55 -30.89
N ILE A 39 -13.90 -9.68 -30.38
CA ILE A 39 -13.27 -10.41 -29.27
C ILE A 39 -12.58 -11.68 -29.76
N THR A 40 -13.29 -12.51 -30.53
CA THR A 40 -12.69 -13.76 -31.06
C THR A 40 -11.62 -13.45 -32.10
N THR A 41 -10.41 -13.94 -31.89
CA THR A 41 -9.40 -14.02 -32.96
C THR A 41 -9.71 -15.25 -33.80
N THR A 42 -10.16 -15.07 -35.04
CA THR A 42 -10.58 -16.15 -35.93
C THR A 42 -9.48 -16.56 -36.91
N PHE A 43 -9.60 -17.77 -37.46
CA PHE A 43 -8.77 -18.30 -38.54
C PHE A 43 -9.50 -19.44 -39.24
N ALA A 44 -9.15 -19.77 -40.49
CA ALA A 44 -9.83 -20.82 -41.27
C ALA A 44 -9.09 -22.18 -41.33
N GLN A 45 -7.87 -22.24 -40.80
CA GLN A 45 -6.99 -23.42 -40.90
C GLN A 45 -7.44 -24.56 -39.98
N ALA A 46 -7.38 -25.80 -40.48
CA ALA A 46 -7.56 -27.00 -39.67
C ALA A 46 -6.25 -27.30 -38.91
N LEU A 47 -6.22 -27.02 -37.62
CA LEU A 47 -5.02 -27.10 -36.79
C LEU A 47 -5.32 -27.82 -35.46
N PRO A 48 -4.34 -28.48 -34.83
CA PRO A 48 -4.52 -29.01 -33.49
C PRO A 48 -4.76 -27.88 -32.47
N ALA A 49 -5.54 -28.16 -31.44
CA ALA A 49 -5.77 -27.27 -30.30
C ALA A 49 -5.05 -27.82 -29.07
N TYR A 50 -4.20 -27.00 -28.45
CA TYR A 50 -3.44 -27.36 -27.25
C TYR A 50 -3.87 -26.52 -26.06
N ALA A 51 -3.95 -27.15 -24.89
CA ALA A 51 -4.23 -26.47 -23.62
C ALA A 51 -3.12 -25.45 -23.30
N VAL A 52 -3.45 -24.16 -23.24
CA VAL A 52 -2.49 -23.06 -23.00
C VAL A 52 -1.84 -23.15 -21.61
N THR A 53 -2.56 -23.72 -20.65
CA THR A 53 -2.12 -23.94 -19.26
C THR A 53 -2.76 -25.21 -18.69
N SER A 54 -2.28 -25.67 -17.54
CA SER A 54 -2.98 -26.72 -16.78
C SER A 54 -4.26 -26.14 -16.19
N GLY A 55 -5.37 -26.88 -16.29
CA GLY A 55 -6.68 -26.36 -15.94
C GLY A 55 -7.80 -27.37 -16.06
N THR A 56 -9.03 -26.90 -15.84
CA THR A 56 -10.26 -27.68 -15.97
C THR A 56 -11.00 -27.31 -17.25
N LEU A 57 -11.51 -28.31 -17.98
CA LEU A 57 -12.25 -28.14 -19.22
C LEU A 57 -13.77 -28.15 -19.00
N LEU A 58 -14.46 -27.30 -19.75
CA LEU A 58 -15.90 -27.31 -19.96
C LEU A 58 -16.17 -27.35 -21.46
N PHE A 59 -17.11 -28.19 -21.90
CA PHE A 59 -17.44 -28.35 -23.32
C PHE A 59 -18.81 -27.73 -23.59
N ALA A 60 -18.96 -27.00 -24.68
CA ALA A 60 -20.22 -26.36 -25.03
C ALA A 60 -20.58 -26.57 -26.50
N GLN A 61 -21.84 -26.87 -26.79
CA GLN A 61 -22.35 -26.96 -28.15
C GLN A 61 -21.97 -25.71 -28.97
N TYR A 62 -21.48 -25.89 -30.19
CA TYR A 62 -21.21 -24.78 -31.08
C TYR A 62 -22.50 -24.29 -31.73
N ASP A 63 -22.75 -22.97 -31.67
CA ASP A 63 -23.92 -22.38 -32.31
C ASP A 63 -23.83 -22.40 -33.84
N GLY A 64 -24.84 -23.00 -34.48
CA GLY A 64 -24.91 -23.14 -35.93
C GLY A 64 -24.25 -24.41 -36.52
N SER A 65 -23.72 -25.33 -35.69
CA SER A 65 -23.23 -26.63 -36.16
C SER A 65 -23.17 -27.68 -35.04
N THR A 66 -23.62 -28.90 -35.32
CA THR A 66 -23.47 -30.06 -34.41
C THR A 66 -22.14 -30.78 -34.55
N ASP A 67 -21.41 -30.52 -35.64
CA ASP A 67 -20.11 -31.15 -35.92
C ASP A 67 -18.97 -30.43 -35.20
N LYS A 68 -19.29 -29.35 -34.49
CA LYS A 68 -18.36 -28.49 -33.78
C LYS A 68 -18.73 -28.37 -32.30
N VAL A 69 -17.72 -28.13 -31.48
CA VAL A 69 -17.85 -27.88 -30.05
C VAL A 69 -16.88 -26.77 -29.63
N ASN A 70 -17.27 -25.99 -28.63
CA ASN A 70 -16.40 -25.02 -27.96
C ASN A 70 -15.81 -25.63 -26.69
N ILE A 71 -14.59 -25.24 -26.35
CA ILE A 71 -13.91 -25.66 -25.12
C ILE A 71 -13.55 -24.41 -24.32
N LEU A 72 -13.96 -24.37 -23.05
CA LEU A 72 -13.54 -23.36 -22.08
C LEU A 72 -12.55 -24.01 -21.11
N LEU A 73 -11.32 -23.52 -21.07
CA LEU A 73 -10.27 -23.95 -20.16
C LEU A 73 -10.12 -22.93 -19.02
N LYS A 74 -10.49 -23.33 -17.79
CA LYS A 74 -10.27 -22.54 -16.56
C LYS A 74 -8.89 -22.87 -15.98
N PRO A 75 -7.95 -21.92 -15.86
CA PRO A 75 -6.64 -22.17 -15.27
C PRO A 75 -6.71 -22.65 -13.81
N ASN A 76 -5.87 -23.61 -13.42
CA ASN A 76 -5.74 -24.06 -12.02
C ASN A 76 -4.92 -23.10 -11.15
N GLY A 77 -4.19 -22.18 -11.77
CA GLY A 77 -3.31 -21.23 -11.09
C GLY A 77 -2.99 -20.02 -11.95
N ASP A 78 -2.33 -19.05 -11.32
CA ASP A 78 -1.86 -17.83 -11.97
C ASP A 78 -0.71 -18.11 -12.96
N ILE A 79 -0.81 -17.53 -14.14
CA ILE A 79 0.09 -17.72 -15.29
C ILE A 79 1.36 -16.88 -15.16
N GLY A 80 1.39 -15.91 -14.23
CA GLY A 80 2.57 -15.08 -13.97
C GLY A 80 2.62 -13.78 -14.78
N LEU A 81 1.49 -13.35 -15.35
CA LEU A 81 1.41 -12.11 -16.13
C LEU A 81 1.10 -10.86 -15.29
N GLY A 82 0.77 -11.01 -14.00
CA GLY A 82 0.26 -9.92 -13.16
C GLY A 82 -1.21 -9.56 -13.41
N ILE A 83 -1.88 -10.28 -14.31
CA ILE A 83 -3.32 -10.19 -14.59
C ILE A 83 -3.89 -11.62 -14.55
N LYS A 84 -4.98 -11.83 -13.82
CA LYS A 84 -5.61 -13.15 -13.68
C LYS A 84 -6.44 -13.47 -14.94
N VAL A 85 -6.26 -14.67 -15.49
CA VAL A 85 -7.08 -15.19 -16.60
C VAL A 85 -8.21 -16.03 -16.03
N LYS A 86 -9.44 -15.75 -16.46
CA LYS A 86 -10.65 -16.50 -16.09
C LYS A 86 -10.80 -17.76 -16.94
N TYR A 87 -10.77 -17.59 -18.27
CA TYR A 87 -10.94 -18.68 -19.25
C TYR A 87 -10.07 -18.45 -20.48
N PHE A 88 -9.52 -19.53 -21.04
CA PHE A 88 -9.16 -19.61 -22.44
C PHE A 88 -10.29 -20.29 -23.20
N VAL A 89 -10.80 -19.67 -24.26
CA VAL A 89 -11.93 -20.22 -25.02
C VAL A 89 -11.47 -20.60 -26.43
N TYR A 90 -11.71 -21.86 -26.78
CA TYR A 90 -11.43 -22.44 -28.08
C TYR A 90 -12.75 -22.63 -28.81
N ARG A 91 -12.92 -21.97 -29.95
CA ARG A 91 -14.14 -22.00 -30.75
C ARG A 91 -13.97 -22.93 -31.95
N GLY A 92 -14.95 -23.79 -32.20
CA GLY A 92 -15.01 -24.60 -33.42
C GLY A 92 -14.05 -25.80 -33.46
N ILE A 93 -13.98 -26.58 -32.38
CA ILE A 93 -13.27 -27.87 -32.33
C ILE A 93 -14.16 -28.96 -32.93
N ASN A 94 -13.59 -29.92 -33.67
CA ASN A 94 -14.32 -31.06 -34.23
C ASN A 94 -15.00 -31.86 -33.10
N ALA A 95 -16.33 -31.92 -33.13
CA ALA A 95 -17.10 -32.65 -32.12
C ALA A 95 -16.77 -34.15 -32.12
N SER A 96 -16.48 -34.73 -33.29
CA SER A 96 -16.10 -36.15 -33.45
C SER A 96 -14.83 -36.53 -32.70
N ASP A 97 -13.93 -35.58 -32.45
CA ASP A 97 -12.71 -35.86 -31.69
C ASP A 97 -13.04 -36.16 -30.22
N LEU A 98 -14.16 -35.63 -29.70
CA LEU A 98 -14.53 -35.69 -28.28
C LEU A 98 -15.77 -36.56 -28.03
N PHE A 99 -16.71 -36.57 -28.95
CA PHE A 99 -18.04 -37.16 -28.79
C PHE A 99 -18.45 -37.99 -30.01
N LYS A 100 -19.33 -38.97 -29.78
CA LYS A 100 -19.99 -39.77 -30.82
C LYS A 100 -21.48 -39.87 -30.54
N THR A 101 -22.29 -39.94 -31.59
CA THR A 101 -23.74 -40.10 -31.46
C THR A 101 -24.11 -41.58 -31.63
N VAL A 102 -24.78 -42.17 -30.64
CA VAL A 102 -25.27 -43.55 -30.69
C VAL A 102 -26.75 -43.55 -30.33
N ASN A 103 -27.61 -44.03 -31.24
CA ASN A 103 -29.07 -44.07 -31.06
C ASN A 103 -29.68 -42.72 -30.62
N GLY A 104 -29.15 -41.61 -31.14
CA GLY A 104 -29.59 -40.25 -30.80
C GLY A 104 -29.03 -39.67 -29.50
N ALA A 105 -28.27 -40.44 -28.70
CA ALA A 105 -27.59 -39.94 -27.51
C ALA A 105 -26.14 -39.52 -27.81
N LEU A 106 -25.72 -38.37 -27.30
CA LEU A 106 -24.35 -37.87 -27.42
C LEU A 106 -23.48 -38.47 -26.30
N LEU A 107 -22.52 -39.30 -26.70
CA LEU A 107 -21.63 -40.03 -25.80
C LEU A 107 -20.21 -39.48 -25.90
N VAL A 108 -19.42 -39.63 -24.85
CA VAL A 108 -17.96 -39.43 -24.94
C VAL A 108 -17.40 -40.44 -25.96
N ASN A 109 -16.47 -40.02 -26.81
CA ASN A 109 -15.87 -40.88 -27.82
C ASN A 109 -14.79 -41.79 -27.21
N ASP A 110 -15.14 -43.06 -27.02
CA ASP A 110 -14.27 -44.14 -26.49
C ASP A 110 -13.18 -44.59 -27.47
N THR A 111 -13.31 -44.24 -28.75
CA THR A 111 -12.31 -44.50 -29.80
C THR A 111 -11.47 -43.26 -30.15
N SER A 112 -11.61 -42.18 -29.38
CA SER A 112 -10.86 -40.94 -29.59
C SER A 112 -9.36 -41.16 -29.46
N SER A 113 -8.59 -40.49 -30.34
CA SER A 113 -7.13 -40.41 -30.23
C SER A 113 -6.66 -39.41 -29.15
N LEU A 114 -7.58 -38.71 -28.48
CA LEU A 114 -7.26 -37.73 -27.43
C LEU A 114 -6.97 -38.46 -26.11
N GLU A 115 -5.68 -38.56 -25.77
CA GLU A 115 -5.19 -39.29 -24.60
C GLU A 115 -5.84 -38.88 -23.27
N PHE A 116 -6.21 -37.60 -23.12
CA PHE A 116 -6.78 -37.09 -21.87
C PHE A 116 -8.20 -37.62 -21.58
N LEU A 117 -8.90 -38.19 -22.57
CA LEU A 117 -10.21 -38.82 -22.35
C LEU A 117 -10.07 -40.21 -21.71
N LYS A 118 -8.95 -40.91 -21.92
CA LYS A 118 -8.76 -42.29 -21.43
C LYS A 118 -8.86 -42.41 -19.90
N PRO A 119 -8.24 -41.52 -19.09
CA PRO A 119 -8.45 -41.52 -17.64
C PRO A 119 -9.92 -41.32 -17.26
N ALA A 120 -10.64 -40.44 -17.95
CA ALA A 120 -12.07 -40.20 -17.67
C ALA A 120 -12.92 -41.45 -17.92
N PHE A 121 -12.66 -42.20 -19.01
CA PHE A 121 -13.30 -43.49 -19.28
C PHE A 121 -12.98 -44.54 -18.22
N LYS A 122 -11.72 -44.61 -17.80
CA LYS A 122 -11.28 -45.54 -16.75
C LYS A 122 -12.03 -45.25 -15.44
N SER A 123 -12.04 -43.99 -14.98
CA SER A 123 -12.76 -43.60 -13.77
C SER A 123 -14.26 -43.81 -13.88
N HIS A 124 -14.86 -43.56 -15.05
CA HIS A 124 -16.27 -43.84 -15.28
C HIS A 124 -16.59 -45.33 -15.14
N THR A 125 -15.76 -46.17 -15.76
CA THR A 125 -15.92 -47.64 -15.75
C THR A 125 -15.71 -48.22 -14.35
N GLU A 126 -14.71 -47.73 -13.61
CA GLU A 126 -14.43 -48.14 -12.24
C GLU A 126 -15.57 -47.81 -11.28
N TRP A 127 -16.24 -46.67 -11.46
CA TRP A 127 -17.30 -46.21 -10.56
C TRP A 127 -18.70 -46.73 -10.93
N TYR A 128 -19.03 -46.78 -12.22
CA TYR A 128 -20.38 -47.08 -12.70
C TYR A 128 -20.51 -48.46 -13.39
N GLY A 129 -19.40 -49.19 -13.56
CA GLY A 129 -19.35 -50.47 -14.26
C GLY A 129 -19.28 -50.36 -15.79
N SER A 130 -18.81 -51.42 -16.46
CA SER A 130 -18.57 -51.46 -17.92
C SER A 130 -19.83 -51.42 -18.80
N SER A 131 -21.00 -51.64 -18.23
CA SER A 131 -22.30 -51.53 -18.92
C SER A 131 -22.91 -50.13 -18.87
N SER A 132 -22.36 -49.20 -18.08
CA SER A 132 -22.86 -47.83 -17.97
C SER A 132 -22.47 -46.99 -19.19
N VAL A 133 -23.43 -46.22 -19.70
CA VAL A 133 -23.23 -45.30 -20.82
C VAL A 133 -22.54 -44.02 -20.34
N PHE A 134 -21.40 -43.67 -20.94
CA PHE A 134 -20.67 -42.43 -20.65
C PHE A 134 -21.16 -41.28 -21.54
N THR A 135 -22.22 -40.60 -21.12
CA THR A 135 -22.82 -39.48 -21.86
C THR A 135 -21.94 -38.23 -21.81
N ALA A 136 -22.03 -37.37 -22.82
CA ALA A 136 -21.24 -36.13 -22.91
C ALA A 136 -21.47 -35.19 -21.71
N GLU A 137 -22.69 -35.13 -21.16
CA GLU A 137 -23.03 -34.32 -19.98
C GLU A 137 -22.20 -34.70 -18.75
N LYS A 138 -21.80 -35.97 -18.62
CA LYS A 138 -20.98 -36.47 -17.49
C LYS A 138 -19.56 -35.90 -17.50
N VAL A 139 -19.09 -35.33 -18.61
CA VAL A 139 -17.78 -34.64 -18.69
C VAL A 139 -17.93 -33.12 -18.81
N GLY A 140 -19.13 -32.60 -18.51
CA GLY A 140 -19.40 -31.16 -18.54
C GLY A 140 -19.76 -30.61 -19.92
N TYR A 141 -20.34 -31.42 -20.81
CA TYR A 141 -20.94 -30.90 -22.04
C TYR A 141 -22.26 -30.17 -21.76
N ILE A 142 -22.33 -28.90 -22.17
CA ILE A 142 -23.54 -28.07 -22.09
C ILE A 142 -24.09 -27.75 -23.48
N SER A 143 -25.40 -27.70 -23.60
CA SER A 143 -26.13 -27.46 -24.86
C SER A 143 -27.30 -26.52 -24.65
N SER A 144 -27.84 -26.00 -25.75
CA SER A 144 -29.08 -25.20 -25.75
C SER A 144 -30.30 -25.92 -25.16
N SER A 145 -30.26 -27.26 -25.11
CA SER A 145 -31.29 -28.15 -24.53
C SER A 145 -31.02 -28.58 -23.09
N SER A 146 -29.91 -28.17 -22.47
CA SER A 146 -29.58 -28.57 -21.09
C SER A 146 -30.63 -28.03 -20.10
N PRO A 147 -31.12 -28.85 -19.13
CA PRO A 147 -32.20 -28.49 -18.23
C PRO A 147 -31.73 -27.56 -17.10
N ASP A 148 -31.35 -26.34 -17.45
CA ASP A 148 -31.39 -25.14 -16.60
C ASP A 148 -30.97 -23.94 -17.47
N PRO A 149 -31.91 -23.13 -17.99
CA PRO A 149 -31.59 -21.93 -18.77
C PRO A 149 -31.03 -20.79 -17.90
N SER A 150 -30.70 -21.04 -16.63
CA SER A 150 -30.17 -20.01 -15.75
C SER A 150 -28.87 -19.43 -16.29
N SER A 151 -28.75 -18.10 -16.16
CA SER A 151 -27.57 -17.27 -16.45
C SER A 151 -26.30 -17.66 -15.66
N GLU A 152 -26.30 -18.83 -15.02
CA GLU A 152 -25.34 -19.28 -14.02
C GLU A 152 -24.72 -20.64 -14.38
N VAL A 153 -25.08 -21.26 -15.51
CA VAL A 153 -24.63 -22.61 -15.88
C VAL A 153 -23.11 -22.76 -15.76
N ILE A 154 -22.32 -21.85 -16.35
CA ILE A 154 -20.85 -21.87 -16.27
C ILE A 154 -20.35 -21.73 -14.83
N LYS A 155 -21.03 -20.90 -14.01
CA LYS A 155 -20.67 -20.70 -12.60
C LYS A 155 -20.88 -21.98 -11.78
N LYS A 156 -22.01 -22.68 -11.99
CA LYS A 156 -22.35 -23.94 -11.31
C LYS A 156 -21.40 -25.09 -11.68
N PHE A 157 -20.90 -25.10 -12.92
CA PHE A 157 -20.04 -26.18 -13.41
C PHE A 157 -18.65 -26.18 -12.78
N PHE A 158 -18.05 -25.03 -12.47
CA PHE A 158 -16.70 -24.95 -11.89
C PHE A 158 -16.68 -24.91 -10.35
N THR A 159 -17.71 -25.45 -9.69
CA THR A 159 -17.79 -25.53 -8.22
C THR A 159 -16.84 -26.58 -7.67
N LYS A 160 -16.39 -26.41 -6.42
CA LYS A 160 -15.36 -27.28 -5.80
C LYS A 160 -15.76 -28.77 -5.71
N ASP A 161 -17.07 -29.06 -5.77
CA ASP A 161 -17.64 -30.40 -5.71
C ASP A 161 -17.98 -31.02 -7.08
N SER A 162 -17.69 -30.35 -8.20
CA SER A 162 -17.87 -30.89 -9.55
C SER A 162 -16.80 -31.93 -9.91
N ARG A 163 -16.78 -33.06 -9.20
CA ARG A 163 -15.76 -34.13 -9.30
C ARG A 163 -15.71 -34.86 -10.65
N ASN A 164 -16.55 -34.48 -11.62
CA ASN A 164 -16.64 -35.11 -12.93
C ASN A 164 -16.07 -34.26 -14.08
N LEU A 165 -15.54 -33.06 -13.81
CA LEU A 165 -14.90 -32.24 -14.85
C LEU A 165 -13.49 -32.73 -15.15
N ILE A 166 -13.14 -32.71 -16.44
CA ILE A 166 -11.84 -33.15 -16.92
C ILE A 166 -10.78 -32.08 -16.63
N THR A 167 -9.69 -32.48 -15.97
CA THR A 167 -8.49 -31.67 -15.85
C THR A 167 -7.45 -32.08 -16.89
N VAL A 168 -6.67 -31.11 -17.36
CA VAL A 168 -5.59 -31.34 -18.34
C VAL A 168 -4.33 -30.61 -17.92
N ASP A 169 -3.20 -31.13 -18.38
CA ASP A 169 -1.91 -30.46 -18.26
C ASP A 169 -1.71 -29.45 -19.40
N LYS A 170 -0.88 -28.45 -19.14
CA LYS A 170 -0.41 -27.52 -20.16
C LYS A 170 0.21 -28.29 -21.34
N GLY A 171 -0.23 -27.96 -22.56
CA GLY A 171 0.24 -28.59 -23.80
C GLY A 171 -0.49 -29.88 -24.21
N THR A 172 -1.45 -30.35 -23.41
CA THR A 172 -2.33 -31.46 -23.80
C THR A 172 -3.09 -31.11 -25.09
N LEU A 173 -3.11 -32.03 -26.06
CA LEU A 173 -3.96 -31.94 -27.26
C LEU A 173 -5.42 -32.11 -26.83
N ILE A 174 -6.22 -31.06 -26.99
CA ILE A 174 -7.63 -31.01 -26.54
C ILE A 174 -8.64 -31.16 -27.69
N GLY A 175 -8.16 -31.36 -28.91
CA GLY A 175 -8.97 -31.56 -30.12
C GLY A 175 -8.31 -30.92 -31.34
N ASN A 176 -9.00 -30.91 -32.47
CA ASN A 176 -8.59 -30.18 -33.67
C ASN A 176 -9.63 -29.13 -34.06
N PHE A 177 -9.17 -27.94 -34.43
CA PHE A 177 -10.03 -26.92 -35.04
C PHE A 177 -10.57 -27.44 -36.37
N SER A 178 -11.88 -27.25 -36.60
CA SER A 178 -12.54 -27.65 -37.83
C SER A 178 -12.05 -26.83 -39.02
N SER A 179 -12.02 -27.47 -40.19
CA SER A 179 -11.75 -26.76 -41.45
C SER A 179 -12.78 -25.63 -41.67
N GLY A 180 -12.30 -24.49 -42.15
CA GLY A 180 -13.11 -23.33 -42.51
C GLY A 180 -13.44 -22.39 -41.35
N PHE A 181 -13.27 -22.79 -40.07
CA PHE A 181 -13.42 -21.88 -38.94
C PHE A 181 -12.82 -22.45 -37.64
N GLY A 182 -11.90 -21.69 -37.05
CA GLY A 182 -11.45 -21.79 -35.66
C GLY A 182 -11.39 -20.41 -35.00
N GLY A 183 -11.47 -20.36 -33.68
CA GLY A 183 -11.41 -19.12 -32.91
C GLY A 183 -10.78 -19.29 -31.54
N PHE A 184 -10.14 -18.22 -31.06
CA PHE A 184 -9.48 -18.21 -29.75
C PHE A 184 -9.74 -16.90 -28.99
N GLU A 185 -10.05 -17.00 -27.71
CA GLU A 185 -10.37 -15.87 -26.82
C GLU A 185 -9.68 -16.03 -25.46
N ILE A 186 -9.28 -14.91 -24.87
CA ILE A 186 -8.73 -14.86 -23.51
C ILE A 186 -9.64 -13.96 -22.68
N VAL A 187 -10.28 -14.55 -21.68
CA VAL A 187 -11.17 -13.87 -20.74
C VAL A 187 -10.38 -13.55 -19.47
N LEU A 188 -10.33 -12.28 -19.10
CA LEU A 188 -9.67 -11.81 -17.89
C LEU A 188 -10.62 -11.92 -16.69
N ASP A 189 -10.02 -12.12 -15.52
CA ASP A 189 -10.74 -12.21 -14.27
C ASP A 189 -10.57 -10.92 -13.45
N ASP A 190 -11.65 -10.14 -13.35
CA ASP A 190 -11.73 -8.94 -12.49
C ASP A 190 -12.20 -9.32 -11.06
N GLY A 191 -12.12 -10.59 -10.67
CA GLY A 191 -12.58 -11.16 -9.41
C GLY A 191 -13.76 -12.14 -9.58
N ASP A 192 -13.80 -13.18 -8.76
CA ASP A 192 -14.88 -14.18 -8.74
C ASP A 192 -16.05 -13.68 -7.88
N PHE A 193 -16.60 -12.52 -8.23
CA PHE A 193 -17.84 -12.02 -7.64
C PHE A 193 -18.86 -11.73 -8.73
N SER A 194 -20.11 -12.12 -8.47
CA SER A 194 -21.24 -11.68 -9.28
C SER A 194 -22.08 -10.70 -8.51
N GLN A 195 -22.57 -9.67 -9.20
CA GLN A 195 -23.51 -8.72 -8.64
C GLN A 195 -24.93 -9.16 -8.98
N LYS A 196 -25.92 -8.61 -8.27
CA LYS A 196 -27.34 -8.86 -8.56
C LYS A 196 -27.73 -8.48 -9.99
N ASN A 197 -27.20 -7.36 -10.46
CA ASN A 197 -27.32 -6.87 -11.82
C ASN A 197 -25.95 -6.93 -12.51
N SER A 198 -25.92 -7.18 -13.82
CA SER A 198 -24.66 -7.23 -14.58
C SER A 198 -24.05 -5.82 -14.70
N ASP A 199 -22.88 -5.61 -14.10
CA ASP A 199 -22.18 -4.31 -14.01
C ASP A 199 -21.79 -3.68 -15.35
N ALA A 200 -21.82 -4.47 -16.42
CA ALA A 200 -21.56 -3.99 -17.77
C ALA A 200 -22.47 -4.63 -18.82
N GLY A 201 -23.47 -5.42 -18.43
CA GLY A 201 -24.41 -6.04 -19.38
C GLY A 201 -23.85 -7.21 -20.20
N LEU A 202 -22.70 -7.78 -19.81
CA LEU A 202 -22.16 -9.04 -20.35
C LEU A 202 -22.06 -10.07 -19.23
N ASN A 203 -22.73 -11.20 -19.42
CA ASN A 203 -22.65 -12.37 -18.55
C ASN A 203 -21.95 -13.51 -19.29
N PHE A 204 -21.09 -14.23 -18.57
CA PHE A 204 -20.49 -15.48 -19.08
C PHE A 204 -21.46 -16.63 -18.80
N ASP A 205 -22.52 -16.70 -19.60
CA ASP A 205 -23.60 -17.69 -19.49
C ASP A 205 -23.56 -18.74 -20.63
N LEU A 206 -24.60 -19.56 -20.74
CA LEU A 206 -24.71 -20.58 -21.80
C LEU A 206 -24.51 -19.98 -23.19
N LYS A 207 -25.07 -18.79 -23.46
CA LYS A 207 -24.95 -18.13 -24.77
C LYS A 207 -23.49 -17.76 -25.06
N PHE A 208 -22.77 -17.27 -24.04
CA PHE A 208 -21.33 -17.06 -24.16
C PHE A 208 -20.56 -18.35 -24.45
N ALA A 209 -20.87 -19.43 -23.75
CA ALA A 209 -20.22 -20.72 -23.95
C ALA A 209 -20.50 -21.31 -25.34
N THR A 210 -21.73 -21.20 -25.85
CA THR A 210 -22.13 -21.84 -27.12
C THR A 210 -21.86 -20.99 -28.37
N ALA A 211 -21.68 -19.67 -28.22
CA ALA A 211 -21.46 -18.77 -29.35
C ALA A 211 -20.35 -19.26 -30.30
N ASN A 212 -20.59 -19.16 -31.60
CA ASN A 212 -19.56 -19.51 -32.59
C ASN A 212 -18.44 -18.47 -32.69
N SER A 213 -18.77 -17.22 -32.39
CA SER A 213 -17.85 -16.10 -32.29
C SER A 213 -18.46 -15.04 -31.36
N CYS A 214 -17.59 -14.23 -30.79
CA CYS A 214 -17.90 -13.17 -29.85
C CYS A 214 -17.46 -11.82 -30.43
N ALA A 215 -18.42 -10.90 -30.50
CA ALA A 215 -18.19 -9.47 -30.70
C ALA A 215 -19.06 -8.68 -29.72
N LEU A 216 -18.56 -7.55 -29.24
CA LEU A 216 -19.29 -6.60 -28.41
C LEU A 216 -19.97 -5.57 -29.32
N LYS A 217 -21.27 -5.34 -29.10
CA LYS A 217 -22.05 -4.32 -29.83
C LYS A 217 -22.77 -3.35 -28.90
N ALA A 218 -22.44 -2.07 -28.97
CA ALA A 218 -22.93 -1.04 -28.07
C ALA A 218 -24.29 -0.44 -28.47
N ASP A 219 -24.74 -0.61 -29.72
CA ASP A 219 -26.01 -0.07 -30.26
C ASP A 219 -26.80 -1.06 -31.16
N GLY A 220 -28.09 -0.75 -31.41
CA GLY A 220 -28.97 -1.50 -32.34
C GLY A 220 -29.75 -2.69 -31.76
N ASP A 221 -30.74 -3.18 -32.51
CA ASP A 221 -31.48 -4.41 -32.16
C ASP A 221 -30.58 -5.64 -32.27
N HIS A 222 -30.74 -6.60 -31.35
CA HIS A 222 -30.13 -7.92 -31.48
C HIS A 222 -30.58 -8.53 -32.83
N PRO A 223 -29.69 -8.83 -33.78
CA PRO A 223 -30.07 -9.78 -34.81
C PRO A 223 -30.39 -11.10 -34.11
N ALA A 224 -31.40 -11.83 -34.61
CA ALA A 224 -31.75 -13.16 -34.11
C ALA A 224 -30.59 -14.19 -34.21
N ASN A 225 -29.46 -13.80 -34.81
CA ASN A 225 -28.21 -14.56 -34.86
C ASN A 225 -27.42 -14.40 -33.55
N LEU A 226 -27.23 -15.52 -32.86
CA LEU A 226 -26.73 -15.73 -31.50
C LEU A 226 -25.25 -15.35 -31.21
N ASN A 227 -24.60 -14.55 -32.07
CA ASN A 227 -23.13 -14.37 -32.08
C ASN A 227 -22.65 -12.92 -31.85
N ILE A 228 -23.54 -12.07 -31.34
CA ILE A 228 -23.23 -10.67 -30.97
C ILE A 228 -23.72 -10.43 -29.55
N PHE A 229 -22.79 -10.18 -28.63
CA PHE A 229 -23.10 -9.74 -27.28
C PHE A 229 -23.29 -8.23 -27.34
N GLY A 230 -24.51 -7.74 -27.20
CA GLY A 230 -24.78 -6.31 -27.33
C GLY A 230 -26.06 -5.89 -26.65
N GLY A 231 -26.10 -4.68 -26.11
CA GLY A 231 -27.21 -4.22 -25.30
C GLY A 231 -28.38 -3.71 -26.16
N LYS A 232 -29.62 -4.13 -25.87
CA LYS A 232 -30.85 -3.38 -26.20
C LYS A 232 -30.81 -1.99 -25.56
N LYS A 233 -30.03 -1.07 -26.09
CA LYS A 233 -29.71 0.19 -25.41
C LYS A 233 -29.81 1.34 -26.39
N ASN A 234 -31.05 1.76 -26.68
CA ASN A 234 -31.31 3.06 -27.31
C ASN A 234 -30.89 4.16 -26.32
N GLY A 235 -29.67 4.70 -26.47
CA GLY A 235 -29.19 5.84 -25.70
C GLY A 235 -27.67 5.85 -25.44
N ASN A 236 -27.06 7.03 -25.60
CA ASN A 236 -25.61 7.28 -25.55
C ASN A 236 -24.92 6.74 -24.26
N ILE A 237 -25.65 6.68 -23.15
CA ILE A 237 -25.11 6.42 -21.81
C ILE A 237 -25.07 4.94 -21.40
N ASN A 238 -26.03 4.14 -21.84
CA ASN A 238 -26.02 2.69 -21.61
C ASN A 238 -24.91 2.00 -22.42
N ALA A 239 -24.66 2.52 -23.61
CA ALA A 239 -23.52 2.13 -24.44
C ALA A 239 -22.20 2.41 -23.71
N LYS A 240 -22.09 3.51 -22.95
CA LYS A 240 -20.90 3.83 -22.15
C LYS A 240 -20.58 2.76 -21.10
N ILE A 241 -21.56 2.32 -20.29
CA ILE A 241 -21.36 1.24 -19.31
C ILE A 241 -21.00 -0.07 -20.02
N PHE A 242 -21.70 -0.39 -21.11
CA PHE A 242 -21.47 -1.64 -21.86
C PHE A 242 -20.06 -1.71 -22.45
N ARG A 243 -19.52 -0.58 -22.90
CA ARG A 243 -18.15 -0.49 -23.40
C ARG A 243 -17.10 -0.80 -22.34
N GLU A 244 -17.39 -0.83 -21.05
CA GLU A 244 -16.41 -1.29 -20.03
C GLU A 244 -16.07 -2.78 -20.16
N ASN A 245 -16.87 -3.58 -20.88
CA ASN A 245 -16.62 -5.01 -21.05
C ASN A 245 -15.36 -5.35 -21.83
N VAL A 246 -14.76 -4.43 -22.60
CA VAL A 246 -13.48 -4.70 -23.29
C VAL A 246 -12.40 -5.11 -22.30
N TYR A 247 -12.42 -4.58 -21.07
CA TYR A 247 -11.45 -4.94 -20.04
C TYR A 247 -11.59 -6.38 -19.51
N LYS A 248 -12.68 -7.08 -19.84
CA LYS A 248 -12.84 -8.50 -19.51
C LYS A 248 -12.12 -9.42 -20.48
N PHE A 249 -11.42 -8.87 -21.48
CA PHE A 249 -10.76 -9.63 -22.52
C PHE A 249 -9.33 -9.13 -22.78
N MET A 250 -8.53 -9.99 -23.41
CA MET A 250 -7.16 -9.69 -23.83
C MET A 250 -6.91 -10.23 -25.24
N ASP A 251 -6.20 -9.45 -26.05
CA ASP A 251 -5.75 -9.91 -27.38
C ASP A 251 -4.77 -11.09 -27.25
N PRO A 252 -4.97 -12.22 -27.95
CA PRO A 252 -4.02 -13.34 -27.96
C PRO A 252 -2.59 -12.95 -28.34
N ALA A 253 -2.40 -12.02 -29.30
CA ALA A 253 -1.07 -11.54 -29.67
C ALA A 253 -0.40 -10.81 -28.49
N ALA A 254 -1.16 -9.98 -27.77
CA ALA A 254 -0.69 -9.29 -26.58
C ALA A 254 -0.39 -10.25 -25.43
N PHE A 255 -1.19 -11.30 -25.23
CA PHE A 255 -0.93 -12.33 -24.22
C PHE A 255 0.42 -13.02 -24.44
N TYR A 256 0.70 -13.45 -25.67
CA TYR A 256 1.98 -14.09 -25.98
C TYR A 256 3.14 -13.10 -25.94
N GLY A 257 3.00 -11.90 -26.50
CA GLY A 257 4.06 -10.90 -26.40
C GLY A 257 4.35 -10.44 -24.96
N SER A 258 3.39 -10.58 -24.06
CA SER A 258 3.57 -10.35 -22.61
C SER A 258 4.49 -11.36 -21.91
N HIS A 259 4.95 -12.40 -22.61
CA HIS A 259 5.95 -13.33 -22.10
C HIS A 259 7.38 -12.81 -22.26
N VAL A 260 7.58 -11.71 -22.98
CA VAL A 260 8.86 -11.04 -23.11
C VAL A 260 9.20 -10.32 -21.80
N THR A 261 10.08 -10.91 -21.00
CA THR A 261 10.57 -10.35 -19.72
C THR A 261 11.99 -9.82 -19.90
N ASN A 262 12.29 -8.63 -19.37
CA ASN A 262 13.56 -7.94 -19.65
C ASN A 262 14.75 -8.64 -18.96
N THR A 263 15.83 -8.91 -19.71
CA THR A 263 17.04 -9.63 -19.29
C THR A 263 18.10 -8.74 -18.63
N HIS A 264 17.72 -7.57 -18.09
CA HIS A 264 18.68 -6.59 -17.56
C HIS A 264 19.42 -7.02 -16.28
N ASP A 265 19.05 -8.16 -15.69
CA ASP A 265 19.77 -8.72 -14.56
C ASP A 265 20.32 -10.09 -14.97
N SER A 266 21.61 -10.15 -15.28
CA SER A 266 22.32 -11.39 -15.61
C SER A 266 22.33 -12.42 -14.47
N GLN A 267 21.68 -12.10 -13.33
CA GLN A 267 21.48 -12.99 -12.19
C GLN A 267 20.09 -13.66 -12.13
N ASN A 268 19.12 -13.29 -12.97
CA ASN A 268 17.79 -13.92 -12.99
C ASN A 268 17.68 -14.97 -14.11
N ALA A 269 17.90 -16.24 -13.76
CA ALA A 269 17.86 -17.39 -14.67
C ALA A 269 16.46 -17.75 -15.21
N ASP A 270 15.39 -17.09 -14.74
CA ASP A 270 14.01 -17.47 -15.01
C ASP A 270 13.24 -16.37 -15.78
N GLY A 271 13.51 -16.22 -17.09
CA GLY A 271 12.69 -15.40 -17.99
C GLY A 271 11.37 -16.07 -18.40
N GLY A 272 10.39 -15.30 -18.86
CA GLY A 272 9.13 -15.82 -19.41
C GLY A 272 9.36 -16.76 -20.60
N LYS A 273 8.48 -17.75 -20.81
CA LYS A 273 8.61 -18.74 -21.88
C LYS A 273 7.27 -19.17 -22.49
N ILE A 274 7.29 -19.39 -23.80
CA ILE A 274 6.18 -20.00 -24.54
C ILE A 274 6.64 -21.35 -25.07
N ILE A 275 5.86 -22.39 -24.80
CA ILE A 275 6.11 -23.73 -25.30
C ILE A 275 5.23 -23.94 -26.53
N SER A 276 5.76 -24.48 -27.62
CA SER A 276 4.99 -24.77 -28.84
C SER A 276 5.30 -26.15 -29.38
N LYS A 277 4.39 -26.68 -30.21
CA LYS A 277 4.60 -27.89 -30.99
C LYS A 277 4.60 -27.60 -32.49
N SER A 278 5.45 -28.32 -33.21
CA SER A 278 5.40 -28.43 -34.68
C SER A 278 5.60 -29.90 -35.04
N GLY A 279 4.52 -30.59 -35.42
CA GLY A 279 4.56 -32.05 -35.60
C GLY A 279 4.91 -32.78 -34.30
N SER A 280 6.02 -33.53 -34.25
CA SER A 280 6.50 -34.20 -33.02
C SER A 280 7.45 -33.35 -32.18
N THR A 281 7.94 -32.22 -32.70
CA THR A 281 8.97 -31.39 -32.06
C THR A 281 8.34 -30.38 -31.09
N VAL A 282 8.88 -30.33 -29.86
CA VAL A 282 8.52 -29.33 -28.84
C VAL A 282 9.63 -28.29 -28.73
N SER A 283 9.27 -27.01 -28.79
CA SER A 283 10.21 -25.88 -28.70
C SER A 283 9.84 -24.95 -27.55
N ASN A 284 10.85 -24.35 -26.92
CA ASN A 284 10.69 -23.32 -25.90
C ASN A 284 11.21 -21.99 -26.45
N HIS A 285 10.36 -20.99 -26.52
CA HIS A 285 10.71 -19.62 -26.93
C HIS A 285 10.87 -18.77 -25.68
N LYS A 286 12.05 -18.20 -25.48
CA LYS A 286 12.41 -17.43 -24.28
C LYS A 286 12.91 -16.03 -24.59
N THR A 287 13.52 -15.83 -25.75
CA THR A 287 14.03 -14.50 -26.14
C THR A 287 12.94 -13.66 -26.78
N PRO A 288 13.04 -12.31 -26.73
CA PRO A 288 12.15 -11.43 -27.49
C PRO A 288 12.05 -11.84 -28.96
N ASP A 289 13.18 -12.09 -29.62
CA ASP A 289 13.25 -12.48 -31.04
C ASP A 289 12.52 -13.80 -31.33
N GLU A 290 12.73 -14.82 -30.49
CA GLU A 290 12.06 -16.12 -30.64
C GLU A 290 10.55 -15.98 -30.46
N ILE A 291 10.13 -15.27 -29.41
CA ILE A 291 8.70 -15.07 -29.10
C ILE A 291 8.02 -14.29 -30.22
N TYR A 292 8.65 -13.21 -30.71
CA TYR A 292 8.06 -12.40 -31.76
C TYR A 292 8.00 -13.16 -33.09
N ASN A 293 9.13 -13.63 -33.59
CA ASN A 293 9.21 -14.22 -34.93
C ASN A 293 8.45 -15.54 -35.03
N ASN A 294 8.46 -16.37 -33.99
CA ASN A 294 7.81 -17.68 -34.02
C ASN A 294 6.35 -17.66 -33.55
N ILE A 295 5.93 -16.69 -32.72
CA ILE A 295 4.59 -16.68 -32.12
C ILE A 295 3.82 -15.42 -32.48
N VAL A 296 4.27 -14.24 -32.04
CA VAL A 296 3.48 -13.00 -32.13
C VAL A 296 3.27 -12.56 -33.58
N LYS A 297 4.28 -12.70 -34.45
CA LYS A 297 4.26 -12.31 -35.87
C LYS A 297 3.18 -13.03 -36.69
N LYS A 298 2.64 -14.13 -36.17
CA LYS A 298 1.58 -14.93 -36.80
C LYS A 298 0.19 -14.31 -36.74
N PHE A 299 0.00 -13.30 -35.89
CA PHE A 299 -1.26 -12.59 -35.71
C PHE A 299 -1.33 -11.31 -36.54
N LEU A 300 -2.54 -10.89 -36.96
CA LEU A 300 -2.72 -9.58 -37.61
C LEU A 300 -2.39 -8.42 -36.66
N ASN A 301 -2.65 -8.60 -35.36
CA ASN A 301 -2.39 -7.61 -34.31
C ASN A 301 -0.96 -7.61 -33.76
N LYS A 302 -0.01 -8.30 -34.40
CA LYS A 302 1.37 -8.52 -33.92
C LYS A 302 2.15 -7.30 -33.40
N ASN A 303 1.79 -6.09 -33.86
CA ASN A 303 2.48 -4.84 -33.51
C ASN A 303 1.57 -3.86 -32.74
N LYS A 304 0.53 -4.37 -32.06
CA LYS A 304 -0.41 -3.54 -31.31
C LYS A 304 -0.12 -3.52 -29.82
N VAL A 305 -0.04 -2.32 -29.25
CA VAL A 305 0.02 -2.11 -27.80
C VAL A 305 -1.35 -1.67 -27.31
N TYR A 306 -1.85 -2.35 -26.28
CA TYR A 306 -3.12 -2.07 -25.62
C TYR A 306 -2.85 -1.45 -24.26
N ILE A 307 -3.54 -0.37 -23.90
CA ILE A 307 -3.39 0.29 -22.60
C ILE A 307 -4.75 0.33 -21.90
N TYR A 308 -4.79 -0.27 -20.71
CA TYR A 308 -5.94 -0.26 -19.81
C TYR A 308 -5.68 0.73 -18.68
N ILE A 309 -6.66 1.58 -18.36
CA ILE A 309 -6.53 2.56 -17.27
C ILE A 309 -7.81 2.53 -16.43
N LYS A 310 -7.76 1.92 -15.25
CA LYS A 310 -8.92 1.76 -14.34
C LYS A 310 -8.68 2.42 -12.98
N SER A 311 -9.74 2.92 -12.34
CA SER A 311 -9.69 3.36 -10.94
C SER A 311 -10.02 2.23 -9.95
N ASN A 312 -9.86 2.48 -8.65
CA ASN A 312 -10.29 1.54 -7.58
C ASN A 312 -11.77 1.12 -7.67
N ARG A 313 -12.64 1.87 -8.36
CA ARG A 313 -14.04 1.49 -8.61
C ARG A 313 -14.19 0.52 -9.79
N GLY A 314 -13.10 0.10 -10.43
CA GLY A 314 -13.11 -0.79 -11.59
C GLY A 314 -13.71 -0.18 -12.86
N ARG A 315 -13.80 1.15 -12.92
CA ARG A 315 -14.18 1.88 -14.13
C ARG A 315 -12.99 2.52 -14.79
N SER A 316 -13.09 2.69 -16.11
CA SER A 316 -12.13 3.45 -16.90
C SER A 316 -11.85 4.84 -16.34
N TYR A 317 -10.66 5.35 -16.67
CA TYR A 317 -10.27 6.72 -16.34
C TYR A 317 -11.35 7.73 -16.75
N LYS A 318 -11.77 8.57 -15.78
CA LYS A 318 -12.79 9.62 -15.95
C LYS A 318 -14.19 9.14 -16.31
N PHE A 319 -14.53 7.88 -16.03
CA PHE A 319 -15.88 7.36 -16.28
C PHE A 319 -17.00 8.27 -15.71
N TYR A 320 -16.84 8.84 -14.50
CA TYR A 320 -17.88 9.66 -13.85
C TYR A 320 -17.73 11.20 -14.02
N LYS A 321 -16.59 11.72 -14.48
CA LYS A 321 -16.32 13.19 -14.51
C LYS A 321 -16.43 13.72 -15.94
N GLY A 322 -17.19 14.81 -16.14
CA GLY A 322 -17.57 15.34 -17.46
C GLY A 322 -16.91 16.66 -17.90
N SER A 323 -15.84 17.13 -17.24
CA SER A 323 -15.21 18.42 -17.58
C SER A 323 -14.11 18.28 -18.64
N GLU A 324 -14.16 19.14 -19.67
CA GLU A 324 -13.12 19.31 -20.70
C GLU A 324 -11.87 19.93 -20.09
N GLY A 325 -10.74 19.22 -20.09
CA GLY A 325 -9.45 19.80 -19.64
C GLY A 325 -8.42 18.76 -19.22
N GLU A 326 -8.85 17.57 -18.84
CA GLU A 326 -7.95 16.47 -18.45
C GLU A 326 -8.00 15.36 -19.49
N ARG A 327 -6.97 15.32 -20.32
CA ARG A 327 -6.84 14.50 -21.52
C ARG A 327 -5.80 13.42 -21.27
N VAL A 328 -6.04 12.20 -21.75
CA VAL A 328 -4.96 11.20 -21.82
C VAL A 328 -4.27 11.39 -23.15
N TYR A 329 -3.14 12.06 -23.08
CA TYR A 329 -2.30 12.19 -24.25
C TYR A 329 -1.47 10.93 -24.39
N SER A 330 -1.38 10.40 -25.62
CA SER A 330 -0.75 9.10 -25.90
C SER A 330 0.37 9.18 -26.94
N GLU A 331 0.86 10.39 -27.23
CA GLU A 331 1.92 10.66 -28.21
C GLU A 331 2.79 11.81 -27.69
N CYS A 332 4.11 11.56 -27.59
CA CYS A 332 5.07 12.55 -27.14
C CYS A 332 6.48 12.19 -27.63
N SER A 333 7.09 13.04 -28.45
CA SER A 333 8.49 12.90 -28.86
C SER A 333 9.45 13.28 -27.72
N ASP A 334 9.09 14.28 -26.91
CA ASP A 334 9.87 14.78 -25.77
C ASP A 334 8.97 15.14 -24.58
N ILE A 335 9.10 14.41 -23.47
CA ILE A 335 8.27 14.57 -22.27
C ILE A 335 8.44 15.95 -21.60
N ASN A 336 9.51 16.66 -21.93
CA ASN A 336 9.82 17.98 -21.40
C ASN A 336 9.14 19.12 -22.17
N THR A 337 8.60 18.85 -23.37
CA THR A 337 7.89 19.84 -24.19
C THR A 337 6.42 19.45 -24.35
N PHE A 338 5.51 20.29 -23.83
CA PHE A 338 4.06 20.07 -23.95
C PHE A 338 3.51 20.31 -25.37
N SER A 339 4.36 20.73 -26.33
CA SER A 339 3.98 20.96 -27.72
C SER A 339 3.90 19.65 -28.52
N GLY A 340 2.76 19.36 -29.15
CA GLY A 340 2.61 18.24 -30.10
C GLY A 340 1.94 16.98 -29.57
N TRP A 341 1.35 17.02 -28.37
CA TRP A 341 0.61 15.89 -27.81
C TRP A 341 -0.77 15.73 -28.47
N ASN A 342 -1.04 14.58 -29.10
CA ASN A 342 -2.37 14.25 -29.61
C ASN A 342 -3.28 13.73 -28.49
N ASP A 343 -4.44 14.37 -28.33
CA ASP A 343 -5.44 14.06 -27.30
C ASP A 343 -6.20 12.77 -27.64
N LYS A 344 -6.20 11.80 -26.71
CA LYS A 344 -7.26 10.79 -26.63
C LYS A 344 -8.11 11.05 -25.39
N SER A 345 -9.27 11.64 -25.61
CA SER A 345 -10.26 11.80 -24.57
C SER A 345 -11.03 10.50 -24.33
N PHE A 346 -10.87 9.92 -23.13
CA PHE A 346 -11.75 8.86 -22.60
C PHE A 346 -13.18 9.37 -22.30
N LEU A 347 -13.44 10.68 -22.45
CA LEU A 347 -14.79 11.25 -22.35
C LEU A 347 -15.63 10.97 -23.60
N THR A 348 -15.01 10.56 -24.70
CA THR A 348 -15.72 10.24 -25.94
C THR A 348 -16.50 8.92 -25.78
N ASN A 349 -17.65 8.79 -26.45
CA ASN A 349 -18.48 7.58 -26.47
C ASN A 349 -17.81 6.39 -27.23
N SER A 350 -16.49 6.25 -27.10
CA SER A 350 -15.66 5.24 -27.74
C SER A 350 -15.31 4.11 -26.76
N TRP A 351 -14.66 3.06 -27.24
CA TRP A 351 -14.16 1.98 -26.38
C TRP A 351 -13.09 2.50 -25.42
N PRO A 352 -13.15 2.20 -24.10
CA PRO A 352 -12.22 2.72 -23.08
C PRO A 352 -10.86 2.00 -23.11
N ILE A 353 -10.24 1.90 -24.29
CA ILE A 353 -8.98 1.22 -24.54
C ILE A 353 -8.13 2.07 -25.49
N ILE A 354 -6.86 2.28 -25.15
CA ILE A 354 -5.92 2.87 -26.10
C ILE A 354 -5.24 1.74 -26.85
N ILE A 355 -5.32 1.79 -28.18
CA ILE A 355 -4.64 0.87 -29.08
C ILE A 355 -3.64 1.68 -29.91
N LYS A 356 -2.39 1.22 -29.97
CA LYS A 356 -1.28 1.87 -30.71
C LYS A 356 -0.58 0.90 -31.64
N SER A 357 -0.13 1.39 -32.80
CA SER A 357 0.59 0.63 -33.84
C SER A 357 1.99 1.20 -34.12
N SER A 358 2.72 0.51 -35.01
CA SER A 358 4.17 0.40 -35.24
C SER A 358 5.09 1.63 -35.42
N LEU A 359 4.80 2.84 -34.92
CA LEU A 359 5.68 3.99 -35.22
C LEU A 359 6.07 4.92 -34.05
N ASP A 360 5.47 4.83 -32.86
CA ASP A 360 5.84 5.74 -31.77
C ASP A 360 6.98 5.15 -30.93
N GLU A 361 8.21 5.68 -31.06
CA GLU A 361 9.39 5.36 -30.22
C GLU A 361 9.09 5.42 -28.72
N ASN A 362 8.17 6.30 -28.36
CA ASN A 362 7.90 6.71 -27.00
C ASN A 362 6.39 6.82 -26.80
N LEU A 363 5.84 6.04 -25.87
CA LEU A 363 4.46 6.23 -25.46
C LEU A 363 4.44 7.21 -24.29
N GLY A 364 4.26 8.50 -24.58
CA GLY A 364 3.98 9.50 -23.54
C GLY A 364 2.57 9.32 -23.02
N ILE A 365 2.39 9.18 -21.71
CA ILE A 365 1.10 9.21 -21.01
C ILE A 365 1.09 10.40 -20.06
N ASN A 366 0.08 11.25 -20.19
CA ASN A 366 -0.18 12.36 -19.27
C ASN A 366 -1.62 12.22 -18.74
N LEU A 367 -1.78 12.22 -17.41
CA LEU A 367 -3.08 12.07 -16.74
C LEU A 367 -3.61 13.39 -16.10
N GLY A 368 -3.04 14.54 -16.48
CA GLY A 368 -3.48 15.89 -16.08
C GLY A 368 -2.60 16.60 -15.03
N ILE A 369 -3.00 17.84 -14.68
CA ILE A 369 -2.17 18.88 -14.01
C ILE A 369 -2.33 18.92 -12.48
N ILE A 370 -3.40 18.35 -11.92
CA ILE A 370 -3.62 18.31 -10.47
C ILE A 370 -2.83 17.12 -9.89
N PRO A 371 -2.12 17.24 -8.75
CA PRO A 371 -1.43 16.13 -8.09
C PRO A 371 -2.39 14.98 -7.78
N LYS A 372 -2.51 14.06 -8.74
CA LYS A 372 -3.18 12.78 -8.56
C LYS A 372 -2.13 11.80 -8.12
N ARG A 373 -2.37 11.23 -6.96
CA ARG A 373 -1.51 10.19 -6.42
C ARG A 373 -1.87 8.89 -7.11
N ILE A 374 -0.84 8.21 -7.58
CA ILE A 374 -0.79 6.75 -7.71
C ILE A 374 -1.25 6.17 -9.03
N ALA A 375 -0.29 5.51 -9.68
CA ALA A 375 -0.55 4.38 -10.56
C ALA A 375 0.20 3.12 -10.08
N SER A 376 -0.45 1.97 -10.13
CA SER A 376 0.22 0.68 -10.29
C SER A 376 0.28 0.39 -11.78
N ILE A 377 1.48 0.16 -12.31
CA ILE A 377 1.69 -0.17 -13.73
C ILE A 377 2.09 -1.64 -13.82
N ASN A 378 1.17 -2.46 -14.30
CA ASN A 378 1.34 -3.88 -14.49
C ASN A 378 1.64 -4.16 -15.97
N TYR A 379 2.91 -4.02 -16.36
CA TYR A 379 3.53 -4.61 -17.55
C TYR A 379 5.05 -4.39 -17.61
N GLN A 380 5.77 -5.19 -18.40
CA GLN A 380 7.22 -5.04 -18.68
C GLN A 380 7.45 -4.02 -19.81
N PHE A 381 8.04 -2.88 -19.44
CA PHE A 381 8.52 -1.85 -20.35
C PHE A 381 10.05 -1.79 -20.26
N GLU A 382 10.71 -1.26 -21.29
CA GLU A 382 12.17 -1.10 -21.28
C GLU A 382 12.59 -0.06 -20.22
N GLU A 383 11.85 1.05 -20.14
CA GLU A 383 12.11 2.15 -19.23
C GLU A 383 10.85 3.00 -19.03
N ILE A 384 10.64 3.59 -17.83
CA ILE A 384 9.75 4.74 -17.66
C ILE A 384 10.59 5.99 -17.39
N LYS A 385 10.36 7.06 -18.17
CA LYS A 385 10.98 8.38 -17.95
C LYS A 385 9.94 9.38 -17.44
N PHE A 386 10.29 10.14 -16.41
CA PHE A 386 9.47 11.25 -15.90
C PHE A 386 9.96 12.60 -16.39
N ASN A 387 9.08 13.61 -16.36
CA ASN A 387 9.43 15.02 -16.55
C ASN A 387 10.07 15.63 -15.27
N THR A 388 10.69 14.82 -14.41
CA THR A 388 11.26 15.27 -13.13
C THR A 388 12.71 14.81 -13.03
N THR A 389 13.53 15.57 -12.30
CA THR A 389 14.96 15.31 -12.03
C THR A 389 15.25 14.03 -11.24
N ASP A 390 14.28 13.14 -11.05
CA ASP A 390 14.46 11.85 -10.37
C ASP A 390 14.91 10.80 -11.40
N PRO A 391 16.18 10.37 -11.38
CA PRO A 391 16.77 9.57 -12.44
C PRO A 391 16.53 8.07 -12.29
N THR A 392 15.72 7.62 -11.30
CA THR A 392 15.58 6.18 -11.06
C THR A 392 14.66 5.52 -12.11
N PRO A 393 15.17 4.55 -12.91
CA PRO A 393 14.33 3.80 -13.83
C PRO A 393 13.38 2.89 -13.04
N LEU A 394 12.09 3.02 -13.29
CA LEU A 394 11.05 2.18 -12.69
C LEU A 394 11.01 0.79 -13.32
N ARG A 395 10.42 -0.17 -12.60
CA ARG A 395 10.20 -1.56 -13.01
C ARG A 395 8.71 -1.92 -12.96
N THR A 396 8.33 -2.99 -13.65
CA THR A 396 6.96 -3.56 -13.59
C THR A 396 6.53 -3.84 -12.17
N GLY A 397 5.31 -3.44 -11.81
CA GLY A 397 4.76 -3.67 -10.47
C GLY A 397 5.17 -2.61 -9.44
N ASP A 398 6.00 -1.63 -9.81
CA ASP A 398 6.32 -0.50 -8.94
C ASP A 398 5.06 0.35 -8.69
N LEU A 399 4.96 0.85 -7.45
CA LEU A 399 3.95 1.81 -7.02
C LEU A 399 4.54 3.21 -7.10
N LEU A 400 3.78 4.17 -7.63
CA LEU A 400 4.30 5.52 -7.93
C LEU A 400 3.62 6.60 -7.10
N GLU A 401 4.42 7.40 -6.38
CA GLU A 401 3.92 8.49 -5.54
C GLU A 401 3.30 9.64 -6.33
N LYS A 402 3.84 9.93 -7.52
CA LYS A 402 3.44 11.07 -8.36
C LYS A 402 3.41 10.65 -9.82
N LEU A 403 2.26 10.82 -10.47
CA LEU A 403 2.09 10.51 -11.90
C LEU A 403 1.48 11.71 -12.64
N TYR A 404 2.33 12.62 -13.11
CA TYR A 404 1.89 13.78 -13.91
C TYR A 404 2.02 13.49 -15.40
N CYS A 405 3.26 13.22 -15.83
CA CYS A 405 3.64 12.89 -17.19
C CYS A 405 4.73 11.84 -17.08
N PHE A 406 4.55 10.72 -17.77
CA PHE A 406 5.55 9.67 -17.83
C PHE A 406 5.57 9.07 -19.25
N LYS A 407 6.75 8.62 -19.66
CA LYS A 407 7.00 8.02 -20.96
C LYS A 407 7.27 6.55 -20.74
N ILE A 408 6.49 5.67 -21.36
CA ILE A 408 6.74 4.23 -21.39
C ILE A 408 7.57 3.92 -22.65
N VAL A 409 8.74 3.33 -22.45
CA VAL A 409 9.56 2.78 -23.54
C VAL A 409 9.10 1.34 -23.76
N LEU A 410 8.53 1.09 -24.94
CA LEU A 410 7.94 -0.19 -25.31
C LEU A 410 9.01 -1.14 -25.85
N SER A 411 8.91 -2.44 -25.52
CA SER A 411 9.79 -3.47 -26.06
C SER A 411 9.66 -3.60 -27.58
N ARG A 412 10.80 -3.58 -28.27
CA ARG A 412 10.88 -3.62 -29.74
C ARG A 412 11.81 -4.69 -30.26
N LEU A 413 11.57 -5.05 -31.51
CA LEU A 413 12.48 -5.88 -32.29
C LEU A 413 12.65 -5.31 -33.68
N ASN A 414 13.79 -5.59 -34.28
CA ASN A 414 14.04 -5.23 -35.68
C ASN A 414 13.40 -6.30 -36.57
N ASP A 415 12.37 -5.92 -37.31
CA ASP A 415 11.76 -6.76 -38.34
C ASP A 415 12.01 -6.14 -39.72
N ALA A 416 12.80 -6.83 -40.54
CA ALA A 416 13.13 -6.42 -41.92
C ALA A 416 13.65 -4.97 -42.06
N GLY A 417 14.43 -4.48 -41.08
CA GLY A 417 15.02 -3.14 -41.12
C GLY A 417 14.16 -2.05 -40.49
N ALA A 418 12.99 -2.38 -39.94
CA ALA A 418 12.14 -1.46 -39.20
C ALA A 418 11.95 -1.95 -37.75
N LEU A 419 12.07 -1.04 -36.78
CA LEU A 419 11.73 -1.33 -35.38
C LEU A 419 10.22 -1.48 -35.24
N GLN A 420 9.79 -2.65 -34.78
CA GLN A 420 8.38 -2.98 -34.54
C GLN A 420 8.15 -3.17 -33.04
N ASN A 421 7.02 -2.66 -32.54
CA ASN A 421 6.55 -2.99 -31.20
C ASN A 421 6.15 -4.47 -31.14
N ILE A 422 6.48 -5.14 -30.05
CA ILE A 422 5.91 -6.46 -29.75
C ILE A 422 4.51 -6.24 -29.17
N SER A 423 3.51 -6.95 -29.68
CA SER A 423 2.14 -6.83 -29.17
C SER A 423 2.09 -7.08 -27.65
N CYS A 424 1.45 -6.18 -26.90
CA CYS A 424 1.42 -6.28 -25.44
C CYS A 424 0.26 -5.53 -24.78
N LEU A 425 0.05 -5.77 -23.48
CA LEU A 425 -0.96 -5.10 -22.67
C LEU A 425 -0.31 -4.35 -21.50
N VAL A 426 -0.50 -3.05 -21.43
CA VAL A 426 -0.14 -2.20 -20.29
C VAL A 426 -1.38 -1.96 -19.44
N ASN A 427 -1.40 -2.45 -18.20
CA ASN A 427 -2.51 -2.21 -17.27
C ASN A 427 -2.12 -1.20 -16.18
N ILE A 428 -2.88 -0.10 -16.08
CA ILE A 428 -2.65 1.01 -15.16
C ILE A 428 -3.86 1.09 -14.21
N CYS A 429 -3.61 0.95 -12.91
CA CYS A 429 -4.63 1.19 -11.88
C CYS A 429 -4.33 2.50 -11.17
N TYR A 430 -5.31 3.38 -10.94
CA TYR A 430 -5.12 4.69 -10.29
C TYR A 430 -6.10 4.98 -9.15
N ILE A 431 -5.75 5.92 -8.26
CA ILE A 431 -6.65 6.43 -7.22
C ILE A 431 -7.24 7.78 -7.67
N GLU A 432 -8.58 7.87 -7.73
CA GLU A 432 -9.28 9.11 -8.10
C GLU A 432 -9.12 10.21 -7.06
N GLU A 433 -9.35 9.87 -5.78
CA GLU A 433 -9.26 10.77 -4.64
C GLU A 433 -8.69 10.00 -3.44
N PRO A 434 -7.61 10.47 -2.78
CA PRO A 434 -7.11 9.84 -1.57
C PRO A 434 -8.11 10.05 -0.42
N GLY A 435 -8.52 8.97 0.25
CA GLY A 435 -9.45 9.01 1.39
C GLY A 435 -10.27 7.73 1.50
N LEU A 436 -11.05 7.57 2.58
CA LEU A 436 -11.83 6.35 2.90
C LEU A 436 -12.88 5.97 1.84
N ASN A 437 -13.20 6.90 0.93
CA ASN A 437 -14.15 6.67 -0.15
C ASN A 437 -13.61 5.62 -1.12
N ASN A 438 -14.41 4.59 -1.41
CA ASN A 438 -14.04 3.44 -2.26
C ASN A 438 -13.04 2.45 -1.65
N PHE A 439 -12.76 2.51 -0.34
CA PHE A 439 -11.90 1.50 0.33
C PHE A 439 -12.56 0.12 0.34
N PHE A 440 -13.85 0.05 0.65
CA PHE A 440 -14.57 -1.20 0.86
C PHE A 440 -15.63 -1.39 -0.24
N GLY A 441 -15.26 -2.14 -1.28
CA GLY A 441 -16.13 -2.53 -2.40
C GLY A 441 -15.46 -3.52 -3.36
N ASN A 442 -16.18 -4.23 -4.23
CA ASN A 442 -17.64 -4.31 -4.34
C ASN A 442 -18.28 -5.05 -3.14
N ILE A 443 -19.47 -4.62 -2.70
CA ILE A 443 -20.09 -5.10 -1.44
C ILE A 443 -21.30 -6.03 -1.63
N ASN A 444 -21.86 -6.08 -2.84
CA ASN A 444 -22.99 -6.95 -3.19
C ASN A 444 -22.52 -8.13 -4.02
N LEU A 445 -22.44 -9.30 -3.39
CA LEU A 445 -21.73 -10.46 -3.91
C LEU A 445 -22.68 -11.68 -3.87
N LYS A 446 -23.01 -12.22 -5.05
CA LYS A 446 -23.94 -13.34 -5.26
C LYS A 446 -23.28 -14.71 -5.41
N SER A 447 -21.98 -14.80 -5.69
CA SER A 447 -21.36 -16.06 -6.14
C SER A 447 -19.92 -16.27 -5.67
N ILE A 448 -19.59 -15.86 -4.45
CA ILE A 448 -18.22 -16.09 -3.93
C ILE A 448 -18.13 -17.36 -3.08
N TYR A 449 -19.27 -17.90 -2.63
CA TYR A 449 -19.29 -19.05 -1.74
C TYR A 449 -20.14 -20.19 -2.32
N ASP A 450 -19.60 -21.40 -2.29
CA ASP A 450 -20.30 -22.65 -2.58
C ASP A 450 -20.77 -23.33 -1.27
N LYS A 451 -21.68 -24.31 -1.33
CA LYS A 451 -22.04 -25.14 -0.15
C LYS A 451 -20.82 -25.72 0.56
N GLY A 452 -19.82 -26.18 -0.20
CA GLY A 452 -18.57 -26.73 0.32
C GLY A 452 -17.69 -25.71 1.07
N ASP A 453 -17.97 -24.41 0.93
CA ASP A 453 -17.32 -23.34 1.70
C ASP A 453 -18.03 -23.08 3.05
N PHE A 454 -19.10 -23.83 3.34
CA PHE A 454 -19.79 -23.83 4.64
C PHE A 454 -19.80 -25.26 5.21
N SER A 455 -18.78 -25.59 6.00
CA SER A 455 -18.79 -26.79 6.87
C SER A 455 -19.46 -26.47 8.22
N ASP A 456 -19.65 -27.45 9.13
CA ASP A 456 -20.11 -27.28 10.55
C ASP A 456 -19.29 -26.27 11.41
N ALA A 457 -18.41 -25.49 10.79
CA ALA A 457 -17.61 -24.42 11.34
C ALA A 457 -18.45 -23.14 11.55
N GLN A 458 -17.99 -22.25 12.45
CA GLN A 458 -18.73 -21.04 12.84
C GLN A 458 -18.45 -19.83 11.90
N GLY A 459 -17.95 -20.07 10.69
CA GLY A 459 -17.79 -19.05 9.64
C GLY A 459 -16.87 -19.44 8.47
N SER A 460 -16.83 -18.57 7.46
CA SER A 460 -16.09 -18.74 6.21
C SER A 460 -15.44 -17.44 5.73
N PHE A 461 -14.43 -17.55 4.86
CA PHE A 461 -13.76 -16.40 4.26
C PHE A 461 -13.33 -16.65 2.82
N VAL A 462 -13.32 -15.60 2.01
CA VAL A 462 -12.98 -15.64 0.58
C VAL A 462 -12.07 -14.49 0.18
N ASN A 463 -11.20 -14.76 -0.80
CA ASN A 463 -10.13 -13.87 -1.23
C ASN A 463 -10.23 -13.56 -2.71
N HIS A 464 -11.32 -12.92 -3.12
CA HIS A 464 -11.62 -12.78 -4.55
C HIS A 464 -12.18 -11.42 -4.92
N LEU A 465 -12.02 -10.44 -4.02
CA LEU A 465 -12.36 -9.06 -4.29
C LEU A 465 -11.17 -8.35 -4.95
N ARG A 466 -11.48 -7.36 -5.78
CA ARG A 466 -10.48 -6.62 -6.57
C ARG A 466 -9.41 -6.02 -5.64
N PRO A 467 -8.13 -6.03 -6.05
CA PRO A 467 -7.10 -5.27 -5.35
C PRO A 467 -7.45 -3.78 -5.33
N VAL A 468 -7.16 -3.12 -4.22
CA VAL A 468 -7.44 -1.69 -4.00
C VAL A 468 -6.11 -0.99 -3.72
N LEU A 469 -5.88 0.14 -4.38
CA LEU A 469 -4.76 1.01 -4.04
C LEU A 469 -5.13 1.89 -2.85
N ILE A 470 -4.26 1.96 -1.85
CA ILE A 470 -4.43 2.82 -0.67
C ILE A 470 -3.19 3.70 -0.52
N SER A 471 -3.42 4.96 -0.16
CA SER A 471 -2.35 5.91 0.18
C SER A 471 -2.42 6.24 1.66
N GLU A 472 -1.31 6.05 2.36
CA GLU A 472 -1.09 6.58 3.70
C GLU A 472 0.13 7.52 3.67
N ASN A 473 -0.08 8.82 3.84
CA ASN A 473 0.99 9.83 3.72
C ASN A 473 1.68 9.77 2.34
N THR A 474 2.99 9.53 2.28
CA THR A 474 3.74 9.27 1.05
C THR A 474 3.66 7.80 0.64
N ASN A 475 3.46 6.90 1.60
CA ASN A 475 3.44 5.47 1.35
C ASN A 475 2.18 5.07 0.57
N ILE A 476 2.36 4.17 -0.38
CA ILE A 476 1.30 3.63 -1.21
C ILE A 476 1.34 2.14 -1.07
N GLY A 477 0.17 1.53 -0.95
CA GLY A 477 0.02 0.08 -0.97
C GLY A 477 -0.96 -0.41 -2.01
N LEU A 478 -0.66 -1.58 -2.58
CA LEU A 478 -1.66 -2.42 -3.23
C LEU A 478 -2.19 -3.41 -2.18
N PHE A 479 -3.51 -3.40 -1.98
CA PHE A 479 -4.16 -4.21 -0.96
C PHE A 479 -5.04 -5.27 -1.60
N ASN A 480 -4.97 -6.49 -1.07
CA ASN A 480 -5.95 -7.53 -1.34
C ASN A 480 -7.15 -7.38 -0.43
N THR A 481 -8.32 -7.70 -0.98
CA THR A 481 -9.58 -7.63 -0.23
C THR A 481 -10.05 -9.05 0.12
N LYS A 482 -10.37 -9.25 1.39
CA LYS A 482 -10.93 -10.49 1.97
C LYS A 482 -12.29 -10.18 2.59
N LEU A 483 -13.27 -11.04 2.37
CA LEU A 483 -14.56 -10.99 3.06
C LEU A 483 -14.68 -12.18 4.01
N VAL A 484 -15.04 -11.89 5.26
CA VAL A 484 -15.27 -12.89 6.31
C VAL A 484 -16.73 -12.82 6.74
N LEU A 485 -17.36 -13.98 6.85
CA LEU A 485 -18.73 -14.14 7.30
C LEU A 485 -18.74 -14.93 8.61
N HIS A 486 -19.23 -14.31 9.67
CA HIS A 486 -19.35 -14.93 11.00
C HIS A 486 -20.82 -15.32 11.22
N GLY A 487 -21.11 -16.62 11.38
CA GLY A 487 -22.48 -17.13 11.46
C GLY A 487 -22.57 -18.66 11.29
N SER A 488 -23.75 -19.22 11.58
CA SER A 488 -24.07 -20.64 11.36
C SER A 488 -24.30 -20.95 9.88
N THR A 489 -24.05 -22.21 9.48
CA THR A 489 -24.14 -22.68 8.10
C THR A 489 -25.48 -22.43 7.42
N ILE A 490 -25.41 -22.08 6.14
CA ILE A 490 -26.55 -22.10 5.22
C ILE A 490 -26.76 -23.55 4.79
N SER A 491 -27.99 -24.07 4.89
CA SER A 491 -28.29 -25.45 4.51
C SER A 491 -28.45 -25.68 3.00
N SER A 492 -28.42 -24.63 2.16
CA SER A 492 -28.66 -24.71 0.71
C SER A 492 -27.37 -24.93 -0.09
N ASP A 493 -27.48 -25.72 -1.17
CA ASP A 493 -26.38 -26.07 -2.09
C ASP A 493 -25.74 -24.86 -2.79
N TYR A 494 -26.45 -23.73 -2.78
CA TYR A 494 -26.01 -22.44 -3.29
C TYR A 494 -26.56 -21.37 -2.34
N PRO A 495 -25.70 -20.58 -1.69
CA PRO A 495 -26.13 -19.30 -1.18
C PRO A 495 -26.22 -18.37 -2.37
N ASP A 496 -27.30 -18.50 -3.12
CA ASP A 496 -27.86 -17.31 -3.74
C ASP A 496 -27.88 -16.24 -2.64
N ASN A 497 -27.53 -14.98 -2.95
CA ASN A 497 -27.64 -13.85 -2.01
C ASN A 497 -29.11 -13.60 -1.56
N THR A 498 -29.99 -14.59 -1.70
CA THR A 498 -31.31 -14.72 -1.10
C THR A 498 -31.15 -15.06 0.37
N ASP A 499 -31.35 -14.08 1.25
CA ASP A 499 -32.14 -14.16 2.48
C ASP A 499 -31.95 -15.32 3.50
N THR A 500 -30.97 -16.22 3.35
CA THR A 500 -30.80 -17.39 4.24
C THR A 500 -29.89 -17.12 5.43
N PHE A 501 -29.02 -16.10 5.35
CA PHE A 501 -28.25 -15.65 6.51
C PHE A 501 -29.15 -14.99 7.55
N GLY A 502 -28.97 -15.33 8.82
CA GLY A 502 -29.68 -14.67 9.91
C GLY A 502 -29.33 -13.18 9.97
N ASP A 503 -30.26 -12.35 10.45
CA ASP A 503 -30.04 -10.90 10.65
C ASP A 503 -28.93 -10.60 11.67
N ASP A 504 -28.54 -11.60 12.46
CA ASP A 504 -27.47 -11.54 13.46
C ASP A 504 -26.07 -11.86 12.95
N GLU A 505 -25.95 -12.30 11.71
CA GLU A 505 -24.65 -12.65 11.13
C GLU A 505 -23.81 -11.41 10.79
N LEU A 506 -22.49 -11.57 10.82
CA LEU A 506 -21.55 -10.47 10.68
C LEU A 506 -20.78 -10.57 9.37
N ARG A 507 -20.61 -9.43 8.70
CA ARG A 507 -19.75 -9.26 7.54
C ARG A 507 -18.54 -8.41 7.91
N THR A 508 -17.35 -8.93 7.62
CA THR A 508 -16.10 -8.20 7.85
C THR A 508 -15.31 -8.12 6.55
N TYR A 509 -15.15 -6.91 6.04
CA TYR A 509 -14.28 -6.61 4.90
C TYR A 509 -12.89 -6.30 5.43
N ILE A 510 -11.88 -7.00 4.93
CA ILE A 510 -10.49 -6.88 5.37
C ILE A 510 -9.63 -6.51 4.17
N LEU A 511 -8.85 -5.44 4.28
CA LEU A 511 -7.84 -5.05 3.30
C LEU A 511 -6.47 -5.38 3.85
N CYS A 512 -5.79 -6.34 3.22
CA CYS A 512 -4.45 -6.77 3.59
C CYS A 512 -3.42 -6.24 2.59
N PRO A 513 -2.31 -5.65 3.05
CA PRO A 513 -1.27 -5.14 2.15
C PRO A 513 -0.58 -6.28 1.40
N GLN A 514 -0.32 -6.09 0.10
CA GLN A 514 0.49 -7.01 -0.72
C GLN A 514 1.91 -6.47 -0.93
N ILE A 515 2.01 -5.20 -1.32
CA ILE A 515 3.24 -4.47 -1.64
C ILE A 515 3.06 -3.00 -1.28
N SER A 516 4.16 -2.30 -0.97
CA SER A 516 4.21 -0.84 -0.85
C SER A 516 5.43 -0.19 -1.47
N THR A 517 5.40 1.14 -1.58
CA THR A 517 6.58 1.97 -1.90
C THR A 517 7.68 1.87 -0.83
N ASP A 518 7.31 1.81 0.46
CA ASP A 518 8.27 1.77 1.56
C ASP A 518 8.87 0.37 1.79
N VAL A 519 8.10 -0.69 1.56
CA VAL A 519 8.54 -2.08 1.77
C VAL A 519 8.65 -2.78 0.42
N LYS A 520 9.86 -2.76 -0.15
CA LYS A 520 10.19 -3.45 -1.41
C LYS A 520 10.17 -4.98 -1.31
N THR A 521 10.01 -5.54 -0.10
CA THR A 521 9.84 -6.98 0.11
C THR A 521 8.35 -7.31 0.17
N LYS A 522 7.94 -8.28 -0.65
CA LYS A 522 6.60 -8.88 -0.61
C LYS A 522 6.32 -9.31 0.84
N ILE A 523 5.39 -8.64 1.54
CA ILE A 523 4.83 -9.19 2.77
C ILE A 523 4.32 -10.56 2.37
N THR A 524 4.83 -11.61 3.01
CA THR A 524 4.62 -13.01 2.62
C THR A 524 3.13 -13.25 2.46
N ALA A 525 2.64 -13.08 1.23
CA ALA A 525 1.32 -13.41 0.79
C ALA A 525 1.27 -14.93 0.74
N ASN A 526 1.28 -15.56 1.92
CA ASN A 526 0.81 -16.91 2.07
C ASN A 526 -0.59 -16.89 1.48
N ALA A 527 -0.75 -17.65 0.40
CA ALA A 527 -1.88 -17.59 -0.51
C ALA A 527 -3.17 -17.52 0.29
N PHE A 528 -3.76 -16.33 0.36
CA PHE A 528 -5.07 -16.17 0.94
C PHE A 528 -6.02 -16.89 -0.02
N THR A 529 -6.27 -18.17 0.22
CA THR A 529 -7.26 -18.98 -0.46
C THR A 529 -8.55 -18.95 0.35
N ALA A 530 -9.70 -19.11 -0.29
CA ALA A 530 -10.95 -19.25 0.46
C ALA A 530 -10.87 -20.44 1.42
N GLY A 531 -11.54 -20.33 2.57
CA GLY A 531 -11.53 -21.38 3.59
C GLY A 531 -12.49 -21.13 4.75
N ASN A 532 -12.47 -22.05 5.72
CA ASN A 532 -13.43 -22.11 6.84
C ASN A 532 -12.68 -21.99 8.17
N TYR A 533 -13.32 -21.42 9.20
CA TYR A 533 -12.77 -21.34 10.55
C TYR A 533 -13.84 -21.66 11.60
N VAL A 534 -13.42 -22.20 12.74
CA VAL A 534 -14.30 -22.37 13.92
C VAL A 534 -14.10 -21.22 14.90
N SER A 535 -15.00 -21.07 15.89
CA SER A 535 -14.94 -19.98 16.88
C SER A 535 -13.79 -20.03 17.87
N ASN A 536 -12.84 -20.95 17.68
CA ASN A 536 -11.60 -20.92 18.42
C ASN A 536 -10.79 -19.69 17.98
N LYS A 537 -10.47 -18.82 18.94
CA LYS A 537 -9.71 -17.58 18.74
C LYS A 537 -8.41 -17.78 17.96
N THR A 538 -7.60 -18.77 18.34
CA THR A 538 -6.31 -19.07 17.69
C THR A 538 -6.51 -19.51 16.24
N GLU A 539 -7.49 -20.38 15.99
CA GLU A 539 -7.79 -20.84 14.64
C GLU A 539 -8.32 -19.70 13.75
N TYR A 540 -9.21 -18.85 14.31
CA TYR A 540 -9.73 -17.67 13.63
C TYR A 540 -8.59 -16.74 13.18
N TYR A 541 -7.68 -16.36 14.08
CA TYR A 541 -6.56 -15.50 13.72
C TYR A 541 -5.62 -16.17 12.71
N ASN A 542 -5.26 -17.43 12.91
CA ASN A 542 -4.37 -18.14 11.99
C ASN A 542 -4.94 -18.25 10.56
N LYS A 543 -6.26 -18.42 10.42
CA LYS A 543 -6.89 -18.56 9.10
C LYS A 543 -7.27 -17.22 8.46
N VAL A 544 -7.80 -16.29 9.25
CA VAL A 544 -8.29 -14.99 8.75
C VAL A 544 -7.19 -13.95 8.67
N TYR A 545 -6.29 -13.89 9.64
CA TYR A 545 -5.26 -12.85 9.74
C TYR A 545 -3.82 -13.41 9.66
N ASN A 546 -3.64 -14.73 9.62
CA ASN A 546 -2.39 -15.46 9.87
C ASN A 546 -1.90 -15.38 11.34
N GLU A 547 -2.06 -14.23 11.97
CA GLU A 547 -1.65 -13.96 13.36
C GLU A 547 -2.30 -12.67 13.86
N GLY A 548 -2.06 -12.28 15.11
CA GLY A 548 -2.58 -11.05 15.70
C GLY A 548 -3.81 -11.27 16.59
N ALA A 549 -4.46 -10.18 16.99
CA ALA A 549 -5.62 -10.20 17.85
C ALA A 549 -6.52 -8.96 17.69
N ILE A 550 -7.84 -9.18 17.86
CA ILE A 550 -8.82 -8.10 17.97
C ILE A 550 -8.97 -7.75 19.46
N TRP A 551 -8.80 -6.48 19.79
CA TRP A 551 -8.94 -5.93 21.14
C TRP A 551 -10.24 -5.17 21.29
N LYS A 552 -10.88 -5.34 22.43
CA LYS A 552 -12.20 -4.77 22.73
C LYS A 552 -12.15 -3.81 23.92
N GLY A 553 -12.84 -2.68 23.78
CA GLY A 553 -13.09 -1.75 24.87
C GLY A 553 -14.44 -1.04 24.75
N ILE A 554 -14.52 0.18 25.28
CA ILE A 554 -15.73 1.02 25.25
C ILE A 554 -15.35 2.44 24.83
N ILE A 555 -16.18 3.07 24.01
CA ILE A 555 -16.24 4.52 23.77
C ILE A 555 -17.62 5.05 24.19
N VAL A 556 -17.72 6.35 24.44
CA VAL A 556 -18.99 6.99 24.84
C VAL A 556 -19.41 7.99 23.78
N ASP A 557 -20.58 7.77 23.19
CA ASP A 557 -21.19 8.66 22.21
C ASP A 557 -22.53 9.16 22.75
N ASN A 558 -22.63 10.46 23.03
CA ASN A 558 -23.82 11.10 23.60
C ASN A 558 -24.38 10.37 24.84
N GLY A 559 -23.48 9.90 25.72
CA GLY A 559 -23.83 9.17 26.94
C GLY A 559 -24.13 7.68 26.74
N VAL A 560 -24.07 7.17 25.50
CA VAL A 560 -24.26 5.76 25.17
C VAL A 560 -22.91 5.05 25.06
N ASN A 561 -22.75 3.95 25.78
CA ASN A 561 -21.58 3.08 25.65
C ASN A 561 -21.64 2.30 24.34
N ILE A 562 -20.57 2.35 23.56
CA ILE A 562 -20.39 1.57 22.33
C ILE A 562 -19.14 0.73 22.50
N LYS A 563 -19.21 -0.58 22.16
CA LYS A 563 -18.04 -1.45 22.21
C LYS A 563 -17.06 -1.03 21.11
N SER A 564 -15.84 -0.68 21.47
CA SER A 564 -14.80 -0.32 20.51
C SER A 564 -13.93 -1.52 20.15
N LEU A 565 -13.44 -1.55 18.91
CA LEU A 565 -12.60 -2.61 18.38
C LEU A 565 -11.32 -2.02 17.76
N VAL A 566 -10.20 -2.70 17.99
CA VAL A 566 -8.88 -2.44 17.38
C VAL A 566 -8.25 -3.76 17.00
N TYR A 567 -7.51 -3.83 15.90
CA TYR A 567 -6.75 -5.03 15.53
C TYR A 567 -5.25 -4.76 15.66
N HIS A 568 -4.54 -5.65 16.35
CA HIS A 568 -3.09 -5.64 16.47
C HIS A 568 -2.52 -6.92 15.84
N SER A 569 -1.72 -6.78 14.80
CA SER A 569 -0.92 -7.86 14.23
C SER A 569 0.20 -8.30 15.17
N LYS A 570 0.62 -9.58 15.11
CA LYS A 570 1.61 -10.14 16.01
C LYS A 570 3.05 -9.78 15.65
N ASP A 571 3.43 -9.89 14.36
CA ASP A 571 4.83 -9.69 13.92
C ASP A 571 5.03 -8.42 13.05
N ILE A 572 4.01 -7.57 12.90
CA ILE A 572 4.07 -6.44 11.96
C ILE A 572 4.40 -5.13 12.70
N ASP A 573 5.69 -4.95 12.96
CA ASP A 573 6.36 -3.65 12.89
C ASP A 573 6.53 -3.19 11.41
N ASN A 574 5.89 -3.85 10.43
CA ASN A 574 5.98 -3.43 9.02
C ASN A 574 5.07 -2.23 8.75
N ASN A 575 5.59 -1.28 7.99
CA ASN A 575 5.01 0.02 7.59
C ASN A 575 3.63 0.00 6.90
N MET A 576 2.86 -1.09 6.92
CA MET A 576 1.55 -1.16 6.26
C MET A 576 0.45 -1.74 7.15
N PRO A 577 -0.65 -1.00 7.36
CA PRO A 577 -1.75 -1.44 8.21
C PRO A 577 -2.61 -2.51 7.56
N ILE A 578 -3.41 -3.22 8.37
CA ILE A 578 -4.57 -3.97 7.90
C ILE A 578 -5.80 -3.13 8.20
N TYR A 579 -6.67 -2.93 7.22
CA TYR A 579 -7.96 -2.25 7.42
C TYR A 579 -9.08 -3.25 7.56
N ASN A 580 -10.00 -2.99 8.47
CA ASN A 580 -11.17 -3.81 8.73
C ASN A 580 -12.42 -2.94 8.66
N PHE A 581 -13.50 -3.46 8.06
CA PHE A 581 -14.82 -2.88 8.18
C PHE A 581 -15.87 -3.93 8.53
N GLY A 582 -16.42 -3.82 9.73
CA GLY A 582 -17.46 -4.71 10.26
C GLY A 582 -18.87 -4.10 10.21
N ILE A 583 -19.82 -4.85 9.65
CA ILE A 583 -21.24 -4.51 9.57
C ILE A 583 -22.09 -5.77 9.80
N THR A 584 -23.30 -5.62 10.33
CA THR A 584 -24.25 -6.75 10.41
C THR A 584 -24.93 -7.03 9.07
N GLN A 585 -25.36 -8.28 8.87
CA GLN A 585 -26.12 -8.69 7.69
C GLN A 585 -27.41 -7.85 7.52
N ASN A 586 -28.11 -7.56 8.63
CA ASN A 586 -29.32 -6.74 8.62
C ASN A 586 -29.07 -5.29 8.14
N GLU A 587 -28.03 -4.64 8.66
CA GLU A 587 -27.65 -3.28 8.24
C GLU A 587 -27.26 -3.23 6.75
N TYR A 588 -26.51 -4.22 6.28
CA TYR A 588 -26.20 -4.36 4.86
C TYR A 588 -27.47 -4.51 4.00
N ARG A 589 -28.41 -5.38 4.40
CA ARG A 589 -29.69 -5.60 3.68
C ARG A 589 -30.53 -4.33 3.61
N LEU A 590 -30.60 -3.57 4.71
CA LEU A 590 -31.30 -2.29 4.74
C LEU A 590 -30.75 -1.34 3.67
N LEU A 591 -29.43 -1.17 3.63
CA LEU A 591 -28.77 -0.29 2.65
C LEU A 591 -28.95 -0.80 1.22
N GLU A 592 -28.80 -2.10 0.97
CA GLU A 592 -29.03 -2.71 -0.35
C GLU A 592 -30.48 -2.48 -0.82
N LYS A 593 -31.46 -2.68 0.07
CA LYS A 593 -32.89 -2.43 -0.24
C LYS A 593 -33.13 -0.97 -0.64
N LYS A 594 -32.49 -0.01 0.04
CA LYS A 594 -32.58 1.41 -0.30
C LYS A 594 -31.98 1.70 -1.67
N VAL A 595 -30.80 1.14 -1.96
CA VAL A 595 -30.17 1.24 -3.29
C VAL A 595 -31.13 0.73 -4.37
N LEU A 596 -31.67 -0.46 -4.21
CA LEU A 596 -32.54 -1.08 -5.22
C LEU A 596 -33.91 -0.40 -5.33
N ALA A 597 -34.40 0.23 -4.26
CA ALA A 597 -35.60 1.07 -4.31
C ALA A 597 -35.36 2.38 -5.09
N LYS A 598 -34.16 2.98 -4.95
CA LYS A 598 -33.76 4.19 -5.69
C LYS A 598 -33.46 3.87 -7.16
N ASP A 599 -32.78 2.76 -7.43
CA ASP A 599 -32.53 2.26 -8.77
C ASP A 599 -32.44 0.73 -8.79
N ALA A 600 -33.47 0.08 -9.32
CA ALA A 600 -33.54 -1.38 -9.41
C ALA A 600 -32.42 -1.99 -10.27
N ASN A 601 -31.76 -1.20 -11.13
CA ASN A 601 -30.64 -1.63 -11.97
C ASN A 601 -29.28 -1.16 -11.45
N ALA A 602 -29.18 -0.71 -10.19
CA ALA A 602 -27.93 -0.31 -9.59
C ALA A 602 -26.86 -1.43 -9.68
N THR A 603 -25.63 -1.04 -9.98
CA THR A 603 -24.44 -1.92 -10.03
C THR A 603 -23.26 -1.26 -9.32
N ASN A 604 -22.14 -1.98 -9.16
CA ASN A 604 -20.88 -1.48 -8.63
C ASN A 604 -20.99 -0.78 -7.25
N LEU A 605 -21.67 -1.46 -6.31
CA LEU A 605 -21.93 -0.92 -4.97
C LEU A 605 -20.63 -0.89 -4.14
N SER A 606 -20.32 0.27 -3.58
CA SER A 606 -19.23 0.48 -2.63
C SER A 606 -19.72 1.26 -1.42
N PHE A 607 -19.13 1.03 -0.25
CA PHE A 607 -19.42 1.86 0.91
C PHE A 607 -18.88 3.28 0.72
N LEU A 608 -19.60 4.24 1.30
CA LEU A 608 -19.24 5.64 1.39
C LEU A 608 -19.35 6.05 2.86
N LEU A 609 -18.26 6.57 3.42
CA LEU A 609 -18.19 7.04 4.81
C LEU A 609 -18.24 8.57 4.80
N VAL A 610 -19.40 9.11 5.16
CA VAL A 610 -19.60 10.57 5.25
C VAL A 610 -19.27 11.02 6.65
N GLU A 611 -18.34 11.97 6.80
CA GLU A 611 -17.94 12.51 8.11
C GLU A 611 -19.14 13.03 8.90
N ASP A 612 -19.17 12.75 10.20
CA ASP A 612 -20.27 13.16 11.07
C ASP A 612 -19.80 13.77 12.39
N SER A 613 -19.09 12.99 13.23
CA SER A 613 -18.53 13.49 14.50
C SER A 613 -17.12 12.98 14.67
N LEU A 614 -16.16 13.90 14.73
CA LEU A 614 -14.75 13.59 14.93
C LEU A 614 -14.37 14.10 16.32
N THR A 615 -13.85 13.22 17.17
CA THR A 615 -13.48 13.53 18.55
C THR A 615 -12.08 13.03 18.85
N SER A 616 -11.53 13.41 20.00
CA SER A 616 -10.24 12.88 20.46
C SER A 616 -10.28 11.40 20.84
N GLU A 617 -11.44 10.82 21.15
CA GLU A 617 -11.59 9.40 21.50
C GLU A 617 -11.86 8.53 20.27
N TYR A 618 -12.72 8.98 19.35
CA TYR A 618 -13.15 8.22 18.18
C TYR A 618 -13.54 9.13 17.00
N LEU A 619 -13.56 8.54 15.81
CA LEU A 619 -14.13 9.12 14.60
C LEU A 619 -15.42 8.39 14.26
N ARG A 620 -16.49 9.12 13.97
CA ARG A 620 -17.81 8.61 13.57
C ARG A 620 -18.19 9.12 12.19
N TYR A 621 -18.69 8.20 11.38
CA TYR A 621 -19.14 8.43 10.01
C TYR A 621 -20.57 7.94 9.84
N LYS A 622 -21.32 8.61 8.98
CA LYS A 622 -22.58 8.14 8.43
C LYS A 622 -22.29 7.18 7.28
N LEU A 623 -22.81 5.96 7.37
CA LEU A 623 -22.61 4.95 6.34
C LEU A 623 -23.63 5.12 5.23
N ARG A 624 -23.14 5.22 3.99
CA ARG A 624 -23.94 5.21 2.77
C ARG A 624 -23.43 4.16 1.80
N ILE A 625 -24.22 3.90 0.77
CA ILE A 625 -23.78 3.18 -0.42
C ILE A 625 -23.76 4.15 -1.59
N GLN A 626 -22.65 4.12 -2.31
CA GLN A 626 -22.50 4.71 -3.62
C GLN A 626 -22.50 3.59 -4.67
N PHE A 627 -23.10 3.85 -5.82
CA PHE A 627 -23.37 2.83 -6.83
C PHE A 627 -23.45 3.47 -8.22
N ASP A 628 -23.40 2.65 -9.25
CA ASP A 628 -23.60 3.09 -10.62
C ASP A 628 -25.09 2.98 -10.93
N THR A 629 -25.70 4.10 -11.34
CA THR A 629 -27.11 4.11 -11.74
C THR A 629 -27.29 3.38 -13.07
N LYS A 630 -28.55 3.09 -13.42
CA LYS A 630 -28.94 2.59 -14.75
C LYS A 630 -28.47 3.48 -15.90
N ASN A 631 -28.18 4.75 -15.59
CA ASN A 631 -27.68 5.76 -16.51
C ASN A 631 -26.16 5.95 -16.40
N GLY A 632 -25.39 5.03 -15.82
CA GLY A 632 -23.92 5.11 -15.83
C GLY A 632 -23.35 6.36 -15.17
N THR A 633 -24.11 6.95 -14.25
CA THR A 633 -23.69 8.05 -13.38
C THR A 633 -23.50 7.52 -11.96
N LEU A 634 -22.78 8.29 -11.14
CA LEU A 634 -22.62 7.96 -9.72
C LEU A 634 -23.91 8.29 -8.97
N GLY A 635 -24.56 7.27 -8.42
CA GLY A 635 -25.66 7.37 -7.47
C GLY A 635 -25.14 7.21 -6.04
N VAL A 636 -25.81 7.87 -5.10
CA VAL A 636 -25.56 7.74 -3.66
C VAL A 636 -26.91 7.60 -2.98
N ILE A 637 -27.00 6.76 -1.95
CA ILE A 637 -28.10 6.82 -1.00
C ILE A 637 -27.78 7.92 -0.01
N ASP A 638 -28.63 8.92 0.09
CA ASP A 638 -28.48 10.10 0.95
C ASP A 638 -29.74 10.37 1.79
N ASP A 639 -30.84 9.67 1.49
CA ASP A 639 -32.20 9.85 2.00
C ASP A 639 -32.58 8.81 3.08
N LEU A 640 -31.67 8.49 4.00
CA LEU A 640 -32.01 7.67 5.17
C LEU A 640 -32.80 8.49 6.19
N THR A 641 -33.85 7.90 6.76
CA THR A 641 -34.53 8.50 7.91
C THR A 641 -33.67 8.41 9.16
N ALA A 642 -33.92 9.23 10.17
CA ALA A 642 -33.13 9.23 11.41
C ALA A 642 -33.09 7.87 12.13
N VAL A 643 -34.12 7.02 11.97
CA VAL A 643 -34.18 5.67 12.54
C VAL A 643 -33.46 4.61 11.70
N GLU A 644 -33.17 4.90 10.43
CA GLU A 644 -32.44 4.03 9.50
C GLU A 644 -30.95 4.40 9.42
N GLU A 645 -30.55 5.45 10.13
CA GLU A 645 -29.18 5.97 10.11
C GLU A 645 -28.20 4.95 10.71
N ILE A 646 -27.21 4.54 9.92
CA ILE A 646 -26.17 3.61 10.35
C ILE A 646 -24.87 4.40 10.54
N TYR A 647 -24.33 4.31 11.75
CA TYR A 647 -23.07 4.95 12.12
C TYR A 647 -21.93 3.93 12.16
N VAL A 648 -20.79 4.36 11.64
CA VAL A 648 -19.53 3.62 11.64
C VAL A 648 -18.54 4.37 12.51
N TYR A 649 -17.89 3.63 13.40
CA TYR A 649 -16.94 4.14 14.38
C TYR A 649 -15.56 3.56 14.09
N THR A 650 -14.54 4.32 14.45
CA THR A 650 -13.15 3.84 14.55
C THR A 650 -12.42 4.63 15.63
N VAL A 651 -11.47 3.99 16.31
CA VAL A 651 -10.60 4.61 17.32
C VAL A 651 -9.15 4.75 16.84
N ASP A 652 -8.83 4.08 15.73
CA ASP A 652 -7.48 3.87 15.19
C ASP A 652 -7.39 4.20 13.68
N SER A 653 -8.49 4.60 13.03
CA SER A 653 -8.58 4.78 11.57
C SER A 653 -8.22 3.54 10.75
N ARG A 654 -8.23 2.34 11.36
CA ARG A 654 -7.88 1.06 10.72
C ARG A 654 -8.97 0.01 10.90
N PHE A 655 -9.57 -0.08 12.08
CA PHE A 655 -10.74 -0.90 12.34
C PHE A 655 -12.00 -0.03 12.39
N PHE A 656 -12.83 -0.17 11.36
CA PHE A 656 -14.14 0.44 11.23
C PHE A 656 -15.22 -0.56 11.64
N PHE A 657 -16.20 -0.13 12.42
CA PHE A 657 -17.28 -1.02 12.87
C PHE A 657 -18.58 -0.26 13.11
N THR A 658 -19.72 -0.90 12.86
CA THR A 658 -21.02 -0.42 13.36
C THR A 658 -21.21 -0.81 14.82
N LYS A 659 -22.08 -0.08 15.53
CA LYS A 659 -22.46 -0.42 16.91
C LYS A 659 -22.98 -1.86 16.99
N ASN A 660 -23.92 -2.23 16.12
CA ASN A 660 -24.52 -3.57 16.12
C ASN A 660 -23.49 -4.66 15.84
N TYR A 661 -22.55 -4.42 14.92
CA TYR A 661 -21.45 -5.36 14.65
C TYR A 661 -20.60 -5.59 15.91
N SER A 662 -20.15 -4.52 16.56
CA SER A 662 -19.30 -4.60 17.76
C SER A 662 -20.01 -5.27 18.94
N GLU A 663 -21.34 -5.15 19.01
CA GLU A 663 -22.16 -5.77 20.05
C GLU A 663 -22.26 -7.27 19.90
N LYS A 664 -22.43 -7.74 18.67
CA LYS A 664 -22.62 -9.15 18.30
C LYS A 664 -21.32 -9.91 18.08
N LEU A 665 -20.19 -9.23 17.82
CA LEU A 665 -18.89 -9.89 17.72
C LEU A 665 -18.57 -10.64 19.04
N SER A 666 -18.39 -11.95 18.93
CA SER A 666 -18.17 -12.82 20.09
C SER A 666 -16.97 -12.35 20.91
N SER A 667 -17.17 -12.16 22.22
CA SER A 667 -16.08 -11.86 23.14
C SER A 667 -15.02 -12.97 23.19
N SER A 668 -15.36 -14.22 22.80
CA SER A 668 -14.36 -15.30 22.71
C SER A 668 -13.34 -15.08 21.61
N LEU A 669 -13.65 -14.26 20.61
CA LEU A 669 -12.76 -13.87 19.52
C LEU A 669 -12.01 -12.57 19.80
N CYS A 670 -12.16 -11.98 20.99
CA CYS A 670 -11.54 -10.70 21.35
C CYS A 670 -10.60 -10.86 22.55
N GLU A 671 -9.59 -10.01 22.62
CA GLU A 671 -8.80 -9.75 23.82
C GLU A 671 -9.38 -8.56 24.58
N GLU A 672 -9.16 -8.55 25.89
CA GLU A 672 -9.56 -7.46 26.77
C GLU A 672 -8.35 -6.97 27.56
N PHE A 673 -8.29 -5.65 27.76
CA PHE A 673 -7.31 -5.04 28.63
C PHE A 673 -7.56 -5.44 30.10
N GLY A 674 -6.48 -5.61 30.87
CA GLY A 674 -6.54 -5.94 32.28
C GLY A 674 -7.20 -4.85 33.12
N GLN A 675 -7.59 -5.18 34.35
CA GLN A 675 -8.20 -4.23 35.31
C GLN A 675 -7.17 -3.29 35.98
N ALA A 676 -6.02 -3.12 35.35
CA ALA A 676 -4.99 -2.14 35.67
C ALA A 676 -4.38 -1.59 34.38
N SER A 677 -3.81 -0.38 34.45
CA SER A 677 -3.08 0.27 33.37
C SER A 677 -1.74 0.75 33.91
N VAL A 678 -0.65 0.38 33.24
CA VAL A 678 0.73 0.74 33.59
C VAL A 678 1.29 1.59 32.47
N GLU A 679 1.57 2.85 32.77
CA GLU A 679 2.21 3.78 31.85
C GLU A 679 3.70 3.89 32.18
N PHE A 680 4.55 3.74 31.17
CA PHE A 680 5.98 3.94 31.29
C PHE A 680 6.29 5.38 30.87
N ARG A 681 6.69 6.23 31.82
CA ARG A 681 7.05 7.62 31.57
C ARG A 681 8.54 7.82 31.86
N PRO A 682 9.17 8.88 31.32
CA PRO A 682 10.53 9.23 31.72
C PRO A 682 10.62 9.44 33.23
N TYR A 683 11.83 9.50 33.76
CA TYR A 683 12.03 9.98 35.13
C TYR A 683 12.00 11.51 35.17
N GLU A 684 11.67 12.12 36.31
CA GLU A 684 11.48 13.58 36.41
C GLU A 684 12.73 14.40 36.10
N TYR A 685 13.92 13.79 36.24
CA TYR A 685 15.23 14.37 35.89
C TYR A 685 15.81 13.83 34.58
N TRP A 686 15.03 13.12 33.78
CA TRP A 686 15.44 12.72 32.44
C TRP A 686 15.78 13.95 31.61
N ASN A 687 16.93 13.92 30.93
CA ASN A 687 17.47 15.04 30.17
C ASN A 687 17.84 14.58 28.75
N GLY A 688 17.19 13.54 28.23
CA GLY A 688 17.46 13.00 26.91
C GLY A 688 18.71 12.12 26.81
N GLU A 689 19.23 11.61 27.93
CA GLU A 689 20.40 10.69 27.96
C GLU A 689 20.15 9.33 27.29
N CYS A 690 18.88 8.99 27.08
CA CYS A 690 18.37 7.90 26.25
C CYS A 690 17.08 8.36 25.57
N GLY A 691 16.69 7.75 24.45
CA GLY A 691 15.44 8.11 23.77
C GLY A 691 14.24 7.53 24.49
N ILE A 692 13.27 8.36 24.86
CA ILE A 692 11.99 7.93 25.43
C ILE A 692 10.89 8.70 24.72
N ASP A 693 9.91 7.97 24.16
CA ASP A 693 8.78 8.58 23.46
C ASP A 693 7.46 7.91 23.87
N TRP A 694 6.47 8.72 24.23
CA TRP A 694 5.18 8.27 24.77
C TRP A 694 4.01 9.10 24.23
N PHE A 695 2.81 8.55 24.23
CA PHE A 695 1.63 9.33 23.87
C PHE A 695 1.34 10.40 24.94
N ARG A 696 1.45 11.68 24.55
CA ARG A 696 1.27 12.85 25.43
C ARG A 696 -0.21 13.06 25.75
N ARG A 697 -0.56 13.08 27.04
CA ARG A 697 -1.95 13.23 27.54
C ARG A 697 -2.17 14.52 28.35
N GLY A 698 -1.17 15.39 28.42
CA GLY A 698 -1.29 16.68 29.09
C GLY A 698 -0.73 16.68 30.52
N PRO A 699 -0.60 17.87 31.13
CA PRO A 699 0.26 18.12 32.28
C PRO A 699 -0.26 17.60 33.63
N SER A 700 -1.36 16.85 33.67
CA SER A 700 -2.02 16.44 34.92
C SER A 700 -1.25 15.38 35.75
N THR A 701 0.07 15.22 35.59
CA THR A 701 0.72 13.92 35.82
C THR A 701 2.14 13.91 36.40
N TRP A 702 2.66 15.01 36.96
CA TRP A 702 3.85 14.96 37.82
C TRP A 702 3.49 15.50 39.20
N PRO A 703 2.97 14.68 40.13
CA PRO A 703 2.65 15.16 41.46
C PRO A 703 3.93 15.60 42.19
N GLY A 704 4.02 16.89 42.54
CA GLY A 704 4.93 17.38 43.57
C GLY A 704 6.23 18.04 43.12
N VAL A 705 6.44 18.33 41.83
CA VAL A 705 7.66 19.02 41.36
C VAL A 705 7.29 20.29 40.60
N SER A 706 7.45 21.46 41.23
CA SER A 706 7.33 22.76 40.55
C SER A 706 8.38 22.95 39.44
N ASP A 707 9.43 22.12 39.46
CA ASP A 707 10.63 22.24 38.65
C ASP A 707 10.79 21.06 37.67
N ALA A 708 9.73 20.26 37.43
CA ALA A 708 9.79 19.17 36.47
C ALA A 708 10.22 19.69 35.09
N LYS A 709 11.32 19.16 34.56
CA LYS A 709 11.88 19.57 33.25
C LYS A 709 11.03 19.13 32.05
N ILE A 710 10.04 18.26 32.27
CA ILE A 710 9.31 17.57 31.20
C ILE A 710 8.01 18.32 30.89
N PHE A 711 7.94 18.86 29.68
CA PHE A 711 6.78 19.53 29.14
C PHE A 711 5.87 18.52 28.41
N ASP A 712 4.72 18.15 28.99
CA ASP A 712 3.76 17.18 28.43
C ASP A 712 2.44 17.88 28.06
N THR A 713 2.34 18.38 26.82
CA THR A 713 1.08 18.93 26.28
C THR A 713 0.29 17.84 25.58
N ALA A 714 -1.01 17.74 25.87
CA ALA A 714 -1.85 16.67 25.34
C ALA A 714 -1.93 16.74 23.81
N PHE A 715 -1.61 15.63 23.13
CA PHE A 715 -1.72 15.59 21.67
C PHE A 715 -3.14 15.87 21.16
N SER A 716 -4.17 15.55 21.95
CA SER A 716 -5.56 15.90 21.64
C SER A 716 -5.85 17.39 21.51
N GLU A 717 -4.96 18.25 22.01
CA GLU A 717 -5.10 19.72 22.02
C GLU A 717 -4.18 20.43 21.02
N ILE A 718 -3.24 19.70 20.41
CA ILE A 718 -2.19 20.30 19.57
C ILE A 718 -1.91 19.55 18.27
N THR A 719 -2.60 18.44 17.97
CA THR A 719 -2.43 17.71 16.71
C THR A 719 -3.47 18.11 15.67
N GLY A 720 -3.03 18.45 14.47
CA GLY A 720 -3.91 19.08 13.49
C GLY A 720 -3.22 19.40 12.18
N SER A 721 -3.72 20.43 11.49
CA SER A 721 -3.22 20.89 10.19
C SER A 721 -3.03 22.40 10.17
N MET A 722 -2.18 22.89 9.25
CA MET A 722 -1.93 24.31 9.03
C MET A 722 -2.29 24.71 7.58
N PRO A 723 -3.56 24.70 7.18
CA PRO A 723 -3.99 24.65 5.77
C PRO A 723 -3.40 25.73 4.85
N THR A 724 -3.01 26.89 5.38
CA THR A 724 -2.47 28.04 4.65
C THR A 724 -0.95 28.15 4.67
N GLN A 725 -0.23 27.31 5.42
CA GLN A 725 1.23 27.41 5.54
C GLN A 725 1.90 27.27 4.17
N THR A 726 2.77 28.22 3.81
CA THR A 726 3.56 28.23 2.57
C THR A 726 5.07 28.13 2.81
N ASP A 727 5.51 28.31 4.05
CA ASP A 727 6.90 28.16 4.52
C ASP A 727 6.93 27.18 5.69
N GLY A 728 7.77 26.15 5.62
CA GLY A 728 7.86 25.12 6.66
C GLY A 728 8.40 25.62 7.99
N ASN A 729 9.02 26.82 8.01
CA ASN A 729 9.52 27.48 9.21
C ASN A 729 8.47 28.39 9.87
N ASP A 730 7.36 28.68 9.18
CA ASP A 730 6.35 29.60 9.66
C ASP A 730 5.28 28.86 10.49
N PHE A 731 5.27 29.13 11.79
CA PHE A 731 4.29 28.60 12.74
C PHE A 731 3.18 29.62 13.10
N SER A 732 3.18 30.80 12.49
CA SER A 732 2.23 31.89 12.77
C SER A 732 0.89 31.75 12.05
N GLU A 733 0.87 30.94 10.99
CA GLU A 733 -0.33 30.63 10.21
C GLU A 733 -1.41 29.90 11.06
N PRO A 734 -2.71 30.05 10.72
CA PRO A 734 -3.79 29.42 11.48
C PRO A 734 -3.65 27.90 11.59
N PHE A 735 -3.62 27.42 12.84
CA PHE A 735 -3.63 26.00 13.17
C PHE A 735 -5.06 25.51 13.42
N VAL A 736 -5.44 24.38 12.82
CA VAL A 736 -6.76 23.75 12.97
C VAL A 736 -6.58 22.34 13.50
N LEU A 737 -7.24 22.03 14.63
CA LEU A 737 -7.26 20.66 15.17
C LEU A 737 -7.83 19.68 14.16
N ASP A 738 -7.19 18.52 14.04
CA ASP A 738 -7.64 17.45 13.13
C ASP A 738 -7.51 16.09 13.81
N TYR A 739 -8.66 15.55 14.24
CA TYR A 739 -8.71 14.27 14.93
C TYR A 739 -8.40 13.08 14.03
N ARG A 740 -8.41 13.23 12.69
CA ARG A 740 -7.94 12.19 11.77
C ARG A 740 -6.42 12.04 11.86
N ILE A 741 -5.70 13.15 12.01
CA ILE A 741 -4.25 13.15 12.23
C ILE A 741 -3.94 12.59 13.62
N LEU A 742 -4.70 12.99 14.65
CA LEU A 742 -4.57 12.41 15.99
C LEU A 742 -4.81 10.90 16.01
N SER A 743 -5.85 10.41 15.34
CA SER A 743 -6.15 8.97 15.27
C SER A 743 -5.04 8.18 14.59
N ARG A 744 -4.38 8.77 13.57
CA ARG A 744 -3.17 8.16 12.97
C ARG A 744 -1.98 8.20 13.91
N LEU A 745 -1.80 9.29 14.67
CA LEU A 745 -0.77 9.40 15.69
C LEU A 745 -0.95 8.36 16.82
N LYS A 746 -2.19 8.06 17.22
CA LYS A 746 -2.46 6.97 18.19
C LYS A 746 -1.92 5.61 17.75
N ASN A 747 -1.90 5.33 16.44
CA ASN A 747 -1.37 4.07 15.91
C ASN A 747 0.14 3.93 16.10
N GLU A 748 0.88 5.03 15.99
CA GLU A 748 2.34 5.07 16.19
C GLU A 748 2.74 4.56 17.59
N TYR A 749 1.89 4.82 18.58
CA TYR A 749 2.07 4.36 19.95
C TYR A 749 1.36 3.04 20.26
N GLY A 750 0.56 2.50 19.33
CA GLY A 750 -0.26 1.30 19.53
C GLY A 750 -1.36 1.52 20.56
N VAL A 751 -2.56 1.86 20.08
CA VAL A 751 -3.74 2.10 20.93
C VAL A 751 -4.39 0.79 21.39
N TYR A 752 -4.59 0.64 22.69
CA TYR A 752 -5.35 -0.47 23.29
C TYR A 752 -6.62 0.07 23.96
N PRO A 753 -7.82 -0.29 23.46
CA PRO A 753 -9.07 0.14 24.08
C PRO A 753 -9.32 -0.64 25.38
N LYS A 754 -9.92 0.03 26.37
CA LYS A 754 -10.25 -0.54 27.69
C LYS A 754 -11.77 -0.65 27.85
N THR A 755 -12.20 -1.66 28.60
CA THR A 755 -13.62 -1.85 28.99
C THR A 755 -14.00 -1.03 30.22
N TRP A 756 -13.08 -0.21 30.72
CA TRP A 756 -13.22 0.61 31.93
C TRP A 756 -12.47 1.93 31.76
N SER A 757 -12.80 2.92 32.60
CA SER A 757 -12.13 4.21 32.62
C SER A 757 -11.87 4.69 34.05
N LEU A 758 -10.74 5.39 34.21
CA LEU A 758 -10.44 6.28 35.34
C LEU A 758 -10.14 7.65 34.73
N LYS A 759 -10.65 8.74 35.32
CA LYS A 759 -10.54 10.11 34.75
C LYS A 759 -10.99 10.20 33.27
N ASN A 760 -12.00 9.43 32.87
CA ASN A 760 -12.49 9.30 31.50
C ASN A 760 -11.47 8.74 30.49
N GLU A 761 -10.34 8.18 30.94
CA GLU A 761 -9.35 7.58 30.04
C GLU A 761 -9.71 6.14 29.69
N ARG A 762 -10.10 5.90 28.43
CA ARG A 762 -10.53 4.58 27.92
C ARG A 762 -9.50 3.87 27.05
N GLU A 763 -8.31 4.44 26.92
CA GLU A 763 -7.24 3.88 26.08
C GLU A 763 -5.98 3.64 26.92
N CYS A 764 -5.10 2.78 26.41
CA CYS A 764 -3.70 2.66 26.82
C CYS A 764 -2.81 2.74 25.57
N PHE A 765 -1.61 3.27 25.73
CA PHE A 765 -0.62 3.41 24.66
C PHE A 765 0.71 2.78 25.09
N GLY A 766 1.47 2.29 24.12
CA GLY A 766 2.86 1.88 24.35
C GLY A 766 3.81 3.07 24.44
N THR A 767 4.91 2.86 25.14
CA THR A 767 6.06 3.79 25.19
C THR A 767 7.23 3.19 24.43
N TRP A 768 7.97 4.01 23.70
CA TRP A 768 9.22 3.64 23.04
C TRP A 768 10.42 3.99 23.91
N LEU A 769 11.40 3.10 23.97
CA LEU A 769 12.68 3.27 24.67
C LEU A 769 13.84 2.92 23.73
N SER A 770 14.81 3.81 23.62
CA SER A 770 16.07 3.62 22.91
C SER A 770 17.21 3.56 23.93
N LEU A 771 17.83 2.38 24.07
CA LEU A 771 18.83 2.11 25.11
C LEU A 771 19.98 1.25 24.57
N ASN A 772 21.23 1.66 24.78
CA ASN A 772 22.39 0.88 24.33
C ASN A 772 22.73 -0.26 25.29
N LYS A 773 23.39 -1.30 24.75
CA LYS A 773 24.02 -2.35 25.55
C LYS A 773 24.87 -1.77 26.70
N GLY A 774 24.68 -2.31 27.89
CA GLY A 774 25.37 -1.90 29.12
C GLY A 774 24.77 -0.68 29.82
N GLN A 775 23.87 0.08 29.17
CA GLN A 775 23.25 1.25 29.79
C GLN A 775 22.09 0.86 30.69
N THR A 776 21.87 1.69 31.71
CA THR A 776 20.71 1.64 32.60
C THR A 776 19.99 2.96 32.56
N THR A 777 18.66 2.94 32.44
CA THR A 777 17.82 4.12 32.59
C THR A 777 16.79 3.91 33.70
N THR A 778 16.29 5.01 34.27
CA THR A 778 15.22 4.99 35.26
C THR A 778 13.96 5.57 34.61
N LEU A 779 12.84 4.90 34.80
CA LEU A 779 11.51 5.32 34.35
C LEU A 779 10.62 5.58 35.56
N ASN A 780 9.63 6.45 35.39
CA ASN A 780 8.52 6.60 36.31
C ASN A 780 7.35 5.73 35.81
N LEU A 781 6.94 4.74 36.59
CA LEU A 781 5.73 3.97 36.30
C LEU A 781 4.52 4.62 36.96
N ARG A 782 3.49 4.90 36.15
CA ARG A 782 2.18 5.31 36.64
C ARG A 782 1.23 4.13 36.53
N VAL A 783 0.83 3.60 37.67
CA VAL A 783 -0.02 2.42 37.77
C VAL A 783 -1.41 2.81 38.24
N TRP A 784 -2.37 2.66 37.35
CA TRP A 784 -3.79 2.79 37.64
C TRP A 784 -4.39 1.41 37.87
N VAL A 785 -5.13 1.21 38.96
CA VAL A 785 -5.74 -0.07 39.30
C VAL A 785 -7.22 0.14 39.54
N LYS A 786 -8.07 -0.41 38.67
CA LYS A 786 -9.52 -0.18 38.72
C LYS A 786 -10.22 -1.03 39.78
N SER A 787 -9.80 -2.28 39.93
CA SER A 787 -10.34 -3.22 40.92
C SER A 787 -9.21 -4.05 41.52
N VAL A 788 -9.49 -4.78 42.60
CA VAL A 788 -8.50 -5.68 43.22
C VAL A 788 -7.97 -6.65 42.16
N VAL A 789 -6.64 -6.67 41.99
CA VAL A 789 -5.92 -7.58 41.10
C VAL A 789 -5.11 -8.57 41.92
N GLY A 790 -5.21 -9.86 41.58
CA GLY A 790 -4.46 -10.92 42.27
C GLY A 790 -2.96 -10.78 42.03
N GLN A 791 -2.57 -10.54 40.78
CA GLN A 791 -1.20 -10.36 40.33
C GLN A 791 -1.08 -9.17 39.37
N LEU A 792 -0.04 -8.37 39.58
CA LEU A 792 0.44 -7.36 38.63
C LEU A 792 1.95 -7.59 38.47
N ARG A 793 2.42 -7.80 37.25
CA ARG A 793 3.81 -8.17 36.96
C ARG A 793 4.28 -7.66 35.60
N LEU A 794 5.57 -7.36 35.47
CA LEU A 794 6.20 -7.12 34.16
C LEU A 794 6.73 -8.44 33.61
N ARG A 795 6.49 -8.73 32.33
CA ARG A 795 7.07 -9.82 31.56
C ARG A 795 8.10 -9.24 30.58
N PHE A 796 9.33 -9.71 30.60
CA PHE A 796 10.41 -9.15 29.78
C PHE A 796 11.39 -10.22 29.29
N PRO A 797 12.05 -10.03 28.13
CA PRO A 797 13.02 -10.98 27.61
C PRO A 797 14.31 -10.92 28.43
N LYS A 798 14.55 -11.97 29.21
CA LYS A 798 15.61 -12.01 30.25
C LYS A 798 17.03 -11.96 29.69
N LYS A 799 17.18 -12.32 28.40
CA LYS A 799 18.45 -12.20 27.66
C LYS A 799 18.87 -10.73 27.51
N TYR A 800 17.90 -9.83 27.31
CA TYR A 800 18.16 -8.45 26.92
C TYR A 800 18.02 -7.47 28.08
N PHE A 801 17.20 -7.76 29.10
CA PHE A 801 16.92 -6.80 30.15
C PHE A 801 17.04 -7.35 31.57
N LYS A 802 17.47 -6.46 32.49
CA LYS A 802 17.23 -6.58 33.94
C LYS A 802 16.29 -5.48 34.38
N ILE A 803 15.42 -5.82 35.35
CA ILE A 803 14.46 -4.90 35.96
C ILE A 803 14.83 -4.72 37.44
N ASN A 804 15.05 -3.48 37.88
CA ASN A 804 15.47 -3.16 39.24
C ASN A 804 16.65 -4.02 39.72
N ASN A 805 17.67 -4.15 38.85
CA ASN A 805 18.87 -4.99 39.04
C ASN A 805 18.62 -6.50 39.17
N SER A 806 17.40 -6.98 38.93
CA SER A 806 17.04 -8.40 38.96
C SER A 806 16.83 -8.97 37.55
N VAL A 807 17.19 -10.25 37.37
CA VAL A 807 16.85 -11.04 36.17
C VAL A 807 15.43 -11.60 36.20
N GLY A 808 14.69 -11.32 37.28
CA GLY A 808 13.31 -11.77 37.49
C GLY A 808 13.18 -13.27 37.78
N THR A 809 11.94 -13.74 37.88
CA THR A 809 11.61 -15.16 37.97
C THR A 809 11.24 -15.70 36.59
N PRO A 810 11.79 -16.82 36.10
CA PRO A 810 11.51 -17.34 34.75
C PRO A 810 10.00 -17.48 34.47
N ASP A 811 9.59 -17.17 33.25
CA ASP A 811 8.25 -17.47 32.77
C ASP A 811 8.13 -18.97 32.46
N PRO A 812 7.22 -19.71 33.13
CA PRO A 812 7.05 -21.15 32.90
C PRO A 812 6.57 -21.49 31.48
N SER A 813 5.92 -20.54 30.79
CA SER A 813 5.37 -20.75 29.45
C SER A 813 6.37 -20.46 28.31
N ASP A 814 7.39 -19.63 28.58
CA ASP A 814 8.43 -19.30 27.62
C ASP A 814 9.74 -18.98 28.36
N SER A 815 10.70 -19.90 28.24
CA SER A 815 11.97 -19.80 28.95
C SER A 815 12.82 -18.58 28.54
N ASN A 816 12.49 -17.88 27.44
CA ASN A 816 13.17 -16.65 27.05
C ASN A 816 12.74 -15.43 27.87
N TYR A 817 11.64 -15.52 28.62
CA TYR A 817 11.07 -14.42 29.39
C TYR A 817 11.19 -14.65 30.90
N SER A 818 11.15 -13.53 31.64
CA SER A 818 11.10 -13.48 33.10
C SER A 818 10.01 -12.52 33.56
N PHE A 819 9.57 -12.71 34.81
CA PHE A 819 8.63 -11.84 35.51
C PHE A 819 9.30 -10.99 36.60
N TYR A 820 8.82 -9.76 36.76
CA TYR A 820 9.04 -8.90 37.92
C TYR A 820 7.69 -8.57 38.56
N ASN A 821 7.50 -8.93 39.83
CA ASN A 821 6.21 -8.76 40.53
C ASN A 821 6.13 -7.41 41.23
N PHE A 822 4.97 -6.76 41.13
CA PHE A 822 4.69 -5.52 41.84
C PHE A 822 4.35 -5.84 43.30
N THR A 823 4.80 -4.99 44.22
CA THR A 823 4.49 -5.09 45.66
C THR A 823 3.02 -4.77 45.94
N VAL A 824 2.55 -5.09 47.16
CA VAL A 824 1.17 -4.86 47.59
C VAL A 824 0.75 -3.39 47.42
N GLY A 825 1.61 -2.45 47.80
CA GLY A 825 1.31 -1.01 47.65
C GLY A 825 1.24 -0.56 46.19
N GLN A 826 2.10 -1.10 45.32
CA GLN A 826 2.15 -0.72 43.91
C GLN A 826 0.92 -1.21 43.11
N LYS A 827 0.25 -2.28 43.56
CA LYS A 827 -0.97 -2.81 42.94
C LYS A 827 -2.26 -2.48 43.71
N ALA A 828 -2.21 -1.53 44.64
CA ALA A 828 -3.38 -1.07 45.38
C ALA A 828 -4.39 -0.37 44.46
N VAL A 829 -5.69 -0.51 44.73
CA VAL A 829 -6.77 0.13 43.97
C VAL A 829 -6.61 1.65 44.01
N THR A 830 -6.72 2.29 42.85
CA THR A 830 -6.57 3.74 42.69
C THR A 830 -7.93 4.42 42.56
N ALA A 831 -8.10 5.58 43.21
CA ALA A 831 -9.33 6.38 43.14
C ALA A 831 -9.18 7.59 42.20
N SER A 832 -8.26 8.49 42.52
CA SER A 832 -8.02 9.74 41.78
C SER A 832 -6.60 9.86 41.22
N GLU A 833 -5.60 9.26 41.87
CA GLU A 833 -4.20 9.33 41.44
C GLU A 833 -3.60 7.93 41.23
N PRO A 834 -2.63 7.79 40.31
CA PRO A 834 -1.96 6.52 40.09
C PRO A 834 -0.98 6.22 41.21
N ASN A 835 -0.70 4.93 41.44
CA ASN A 835 0.48 4.54 42.20
C ASN A 835 1.72 4.85 41.36
N ILE A 836 2.66 5.60 41.93
CA ILE A 836 3.88 6.03 41.26
C ILE A 836 5.08 5.34 41.89
N PHE A 837 5.98 4.81 41.06
CA PHE A 837 7.27 4.33 41.54
C PHE A 837 8.33 4.23 40.43
N GLU A 838 9.59 4.21 40.84
CA GLU A 838 10.74 4.12 39.95
C GLU A 838 10.97 2.69 39.43
N LEU A 839 11.31 2.59 38.14
CA LEU A 839 11.72 1.36 37.49
C LEU A 839 13.06 1.55 36.79
N LYS A 840 14.08 0.83 37.23
CA LYS A 840 15.38 0.75 36.56
C LYS A 840 15.37 -0.35 35.52
N ILE A 841 15.73 -0.01 34.29
CA ILE A 841 15.88 -0.96 33.19
C ILE A 841 17.32 -0.93 32.71
N THR A 842 17.97 -2.08 32.71
CA THR A 842 19.34 -2.25 32.20
C THR A 842 19.32 -3.10 30.93
N CYS A 843 19.93 -2.62 29.84
CA CYS A 843 20.14 -3.38 28.62
C CYS A 843 21.41 -4.24 28.75
N LEU A 844 21.27 -5.56 28.66
CA LEU A 844 22.37 -6.52 28.81
C LEU A 844 23.09 -6.80 27.49
N GLU A 845 22.32 -6.97 26.42
CA GLU A 845 22.80 -7.40 25.12
C GLU A 845 22.12 -6.62 24.01
N GLU A 846 22.75 -6.56 22.83
CA GLU A 846 22.13 -5.94 21.66
C GLU A 846 21.09 -6.87 21.03
N PHE A 847 20.06 -6.28 20.40
CA PHE A 847 18.97 -6.99 19.75
C PHE A 847 18.61 -6.38 18.38
N PRO A 848 18.36 -7.23 17.36
CA PRO A 848 18.16 -6.78 15.98
C PRO A 848 16.73 -6.34 15.67
N THR A 849 15.75 -6.76 16.48
CA THR A 849 14.33 -6.46 16.32
C THR A 849 13.75 -5.89 17.60
N THR A 850 12.64 -5.16 17.49
CA THR A 850 11.96 -4.52 18.64
C THR A 850 11.71 -5.56 19.71
N GLN A 851 12.08 -5.26 20.95
CA GLN A 851 11.79 -6.10 22.10
C GLN A 851 10.68 -5.48 22.92
N VAL A 852 9.82 -6.30 23.52
CA VAL A 852 8.65 -5.82 24.26
C VAL A 852 8.75 -6.22 25.74
N ILE A 853 8.44 -5.27 26.62
CA ILE A 853 8.21 -5.47 28.04
C ILE A 853 6.72 -5.22 28.31
N GLU A 854 6.03 -6.25 28.77
CA GLU A 854 4.58 -6.24 28.96
C GLU A 854 4.26 -6.13 30.45
N ALA A 855 3.41 -5.18 30.84
CA ALA A 855 2.75 -5.25 32.14
C ALA A 855 1.52 -6.14 32.02
N LEU A 856 1.35 -7.08 32.96
CA LEU A 856 0.24 -8.03 32.98
C LEU A 856 -0.50 -7.94 34.32
N ALA A 857 -1.81 -7.74 34.26
CA ALA A 857 -2.72 -7.78 35.40
C ALA A 857 -3.59 -9.05 35.30
N ASP A 858 -3.42 -9.98 36.23
CA ASP A 858 -4.09 -11.30 36.25
C ASP A 858 -4.00 -12.03 34.90
N GLY A 859 -2.82 -11.95 34.26
CA GLY A 859 -2.53 -12.58 32.97
C GLY A 859 -3.02 -11.81 31.74
N LYS A 860 -3.79 -10.72 31.91
CA LYS A 860 -4.21 -9.83 30.80
C LYS A 860 -3.24 -8.65 30.65
N LEU A 861 -3.07 -8.17 29.43
CA LEU A 861 -2.23 -7.00 29.14
C LEU A 861 -2.72 -5.75 29.89
N ALA A 862 -1.80 -5.05 30.53
CA ALA A 862 -2.03 -3.87 31.34
C ALA A 862 -1.11 -2.70 30.96
N GLY A 863 -0.13 -2.87 30.07
CA GLY A 863 0.78 -1.81 29.65
C GLY A 863 1.93 -2.34 28.82
N ILE A 864 2.56 -1.49 28.01
CA ILE A 864 3.61 -1.91 27.07
C ILE A 864 4.74 -0.88 27.06
N LEU A 865 5.97 -1.40 27.11
CA LEU A 865 7.19 -0.68 26.76
C LEU A 865 7.89 -1.41 25.62
N LYS A 866 8.15 -0.70 24.52
CA LYS A 866 8.84 -1.18 23.33
C LYS A 866 10.28 -0.68 23.34
N ALA A 867 11.24 -1.58 23.29
CA ALA A 867 12.65 -1.25 23.18
C ALA A 867 13.09 -1.26 21.70
N PHE A 868 13.53 -0.11 21.21
CA PHE A 868 13.95 0.12 19.84
C PHE A 868 15.25 -0.64 19.51
N PRO A 869 15.34 -1.32 18.34
CA PRO A 869 16.50 -2.12 17.97
C PRO A 869 17.82 -1.35 18.05
N ASN A 870 18.83 -1.97 18.68
CA ASN A 870 20.12 -1.35 18.95
C ASN A 870 21.32 -2.09 18.33
N VAL A 871 21.09 -2.99 17.36
CA VAL A 871 22.16 -3.60 16.55
C VAL A 871 22.57 -2.69 15.39
N LYS A 872 21.63 -2.26 14.53
CA LYS A 872 21.93 -1.34 13.41
C LYS A 872 22.10 0.08 13.96
N LYS A 873 23.35 0.49 14.17
CA LYS A 873 23.74 1.85 14.61
C LYS A 873 24.51 2.56 13.50
N PRO A 874 23.85 3.32 12.61
CA PRO A 874 24.55 4.08 11.59
C PRO A 874 25.60 4.99 12.22
N LYS A 875 26.77 5.08 11.58
CA LYS A 875 27.85 5.93 12.05
C LYS A 875 27.81 7.25 11.28
N LEU A 876 27.50 8.35 11.96
CA LEU A 876 27.66 9.69 11.42
C LEU A 876 29.06 10.21 11.74
N ASN A 877 29.87 10.43 10.72
CA ASN A 877 31.12 11.16 10.87
C ASN A 877 30.83 12.65 10.69
N VAL A 878 31.24 13.47 11.66
CA VAL A 878 30.99 14.91 11.68
C VAL A 878 32.33 15.62 11.79
N LEU A 879 32.53 16.66 10.98
CA LEU A 879 33.68 17.54 11.06
C LEU A 879 33.23 18.89 11.64
N PHE A 880 33.66 19.19 12.87
CA PHE A 880 33.43 20.50 13.49
C PHE A 880 34.50 21.49 13.01
N ILE A 881 34.05 22.62 12.47
CA ILE A 881 34.89 23.63 11.83
C ILE A 881 34.64 24.98 12.50
N PRO A 882 35.31 25.28 13.61
CA PRO A 882 35.35 26.64 14.16
C PRO A 882 35.87 27.63 13.11
N VAL A 883 35.23 28.79 12.98
CA VAL A 883 35.58 29.80 11.98
C VAL A 883 36.11 31.04 12.67
N LYS A 884 37.27 31.50 12.22
CA LYS A 884 37.91 32.73 12.67
C LYS A 884 37.80 33.79 11.58
N LEU A 885 37.29 34.97 11.91
CA LEU A 885 36.95 36.01 10.94
C LEU A 885 37.30 37.42 11.45
N ALA A 886 37.44 38.36 10.52
CA ALA A 886 37.59 39.77 10.81
C ALA A 886 36.24 40.50 10.71
N LEU A 887 36.02 41.48 11.58
CA LEU A 887 34.91 42.41 11.52
C LEU A 887 35.30 43.65 10.68
N LYS A 888 34.32 44.50 10.36
CA LYS A 888 34.59 45.71 9.56
C LYS A 888 35.45 46.74 10.30
N ASP A 889 35.43 46.73 11.63
CA ASP A 889 36.33 47.53 12.48
C ASP A 889 37.74 46.91 12.63
N SER A 890 38.04 45.84 11.88
CA SER A 890 39.28 45.05 11.92
C SER A 890 39.51 44.25 13.20
N SER A 891 38.56 44.22 14.14
CA SER A 891 38.62 43.28 15.27
C SER A 891 38.39 41.84 14.79
N ILE A 892 38.93 40.86 15.52
CA ILE A 892 38.88 39.44 15.16
C ILE A 892 37.90 38.72 16.08
N ARG A 893 37.11 37.81 15.52
CA ARG A 893 36.23 36.88 16.24
C ARG A 893 36.56 35.45 15.89
N GLY A 894 36.49 34.57 16.89
CA GLY A 894 36.84 33.17 16.82
C GLY A 894 36.77 32.54 18.21
N TYR A 895 36.85 31.22 18.27
CA TYR A 895 36.85 30.44 19.50
C TYR A 895 38.31 30.24 19.95
N ASN A 896 38.79 31.04 20.89
CA ASN A 896 40.18 30.94 21.36
C ASN A 896 40.34 29.86 22.45
N GLU A 897 41.39 29.03 22.37
CA GLU A 897 41.68 28.02 23.38
C GLU A 897 42.14 28.59 24.74
N ALA A 898 42.43 29.90 24.82
CA ALA A 898 42.97 30.55 26.02
C ALA A 898 41.93 31.30 26.88
N SER A 899 40.66 31.37 26.47
CA SER A 899 39.57 32.05 27.20
C SER A 899 38.74 31.04 28.03
N SER A 900 37.90 31.55 28.94
CA SER A 900 36.89 30.76 29.67
C SER A 900 35.82 30.10 28.77
N GLU A 901 35.92 30.28 27.45
CA GLU A 901 35.11 29.68 26.38
C GLU A 901 35.51 28.22 26.06
N THR A 902 36.56 27.70 26.71
CA THR A 902 37.13 26.34 26.55
C THR A 902 36.19 25.16 26.82
N THR A 903 34.95 25.39 27.28
CA THR A 903 33.97 24.32 27.57
C THR A 903 32.80 24.24 26.59
N LEU A 904 32.64 25.22 25.68
CA LEU A 904 31.45 25.35 24.82
C LEU A 904 31.42 24.31 23.71
N ILE A 905 32.49 24.22 22.90
CA ILE A 905 32.60 23.22 21.83
C ILE A 905 32.54 21.77 22.39
N PRO A 906 33.27 21.42 23.47
CA PRO A 906 33.11 20.11 24.11
C PRO A 906 31.68 19.83 24.60
N THR A 907 30.99 20.85 25.15
CA THR A 907 29.57 20.73 25.57
C THR A 907 28.66 20.48 24.36
N GLN A 908 28.84 21.20 23.27
CA GLN A 908 28.07 21.01 22.04
C GLN A 908 28.32 19.64 21.40
N LYS A 909 29.58 19.16 21.42
CA LYS A 909 29.92 17.79 21.00
C LYS A 909 29.17 16.76 21.85
N LYS A 910 29.14 16.94 23.18
CA LYS A 910 28.37 16.08 24.09
C LYS A 910 26.86 16.14 23.79
N ASN A 911 26.29 17.33 23.59
CA ASN A 911 24.88 17.51 23.26
C ASN A 911 24.52 16.79 21.95
N LEU A 912 25.32 16.95 20.90
CA LEU A 912 25.10 16.27 19.62
C LEU A 912 25.09 14.74 19.78
N ILE A 913 26.09 14.20 20.50
CA ILE A 913 26.17 12.75 20.77
C ILE A 913 24.93 12.27 21.53
N GLN A 914 24.51 13.01 22.56
CA GLN A 914 23.35 12.67 23.39
C GLN A 914 22.04 12.66 22.58
N TRP A 915 21.79 13.69 21.78
CA TRP A 915 20.58 13.80 20.96
C TRP A 915 20.49 12.74 19.87
N LEU A 916 21.61 12.43 19.21
CA LEU A 916 21.64 11.39 18.17
C LEU A 916 21.62 9.96 18.75
N ALA A 917 22.04 9.79 20.00
CA ALA A 917 21.90 8.52 20.71
C ALA A 917 20.43 8.13 20.94
N GLN A 918 19.50 9.09 21.06
CA GLN A 918 18.06 8.81 21.11
C GLN A 918 17.63 8.03 19.85
N SER A 919 18.19 8.36 18.69
CA SER A 919 17.94 7.72 17.41
C SER A 919 18.83 6.50 17.10
N GLN A 920 19.59 5.98 18.08
CA GLN A 920 20.59 4.91 17.87
C GLN A 920 21.63 5.24 16.79
N ILE A 921 21.97 6.52 16.60
CA ILE A 921 23.01 6.97 15.67
C ILE A 921 24.30 7.15 16.45
N LYS A 922 25.37 6.46 16.02
CA LYS A 922 26.71 6.64 16.59
C LYS A 922 27.38 7.82 15.94
N VAL A 923 27.77 8.81 16.72
CA VAL A 923 28.45 10.00 16.21
C VAL A 923 29.95 9.87 16.44
N ASN A 924 30.73 10.16 15.41
CA ASN A 924 32.17 10.37 15.51
C ASN A 924 32.46 11.81 15.10
N VAL A 925 32.88 12.64 16.05
CA VAL A 925 33.20 14.05 15.81
C VAL A 925 34.71 14.19 15.67
N GLU A 926 35.17 14.56 14.48
CA GLU A 926 36.53 15.04 14.24
C GLU A 926 36.55 16.57 14.27
N MET A 927 37.63 17.14 14.82
CA MET A 927 37.85 18.59 14.81
C MET A 927 38.62 19.00 13.56
N PHE A 928 38.31 20.18 13.04
CA PHE A 928 39.09 20.79 11.97
C PHE A 928 40.54 21.03 12.40
N ASN A 929 41.46 20.71 11.50
CA ASN A 929 42.90 20.84 11.69
C ASN A 929 43.57 21.18 10.36
N GLU A 930 43.84 22.47 10.14
CA GLU A 930 44.46 22.96 8.91
C GLU A 930 45.82 22.28 8.62
N LEU A 931 46.56 21.88 9.67
CA LEU A 931 47.85 21.20 9.53
C LEU A 931 47.70 19.68 9.54
N ASP A 932 48.71 18.99 9.04
CA ASP A 932 48.75 17.52 9.05
C ASP A 932 49.29 16.97 10.38
N THR A 933 49.69 17.84 11.31
CA THR A 933 50.10 17.45 12.66
C THR A 933 48.89 17.10 13.51
N PRO A 934 48.78 15.87 14.04
CA PRO A 934 47.67 15.48 14.91
C PRO A 934 47.56 16.40 16.13
N LEU A 935 46.32 16.75 16.49
CA LEU A 935 46.01 17.47 17.73
C LEU A 935 45.57 16.46 18.80
N PRO A 936 45.78 16.78 20.10
CA PRO A 936 45.14 16.04 21.19
C PRO A 936 43.61 15.99 21.04
N GLU A 937 42.97 15.02 21.68
CA GLU A 937 41.51 14.92 21.71
C GLU A 937 40.89 16.22 22.26
N ASP A 938 39.86 16.74 21.59
CA ASP A 938 39.15 18.00 21.86
C ASP A 938 39.90 19.32 21.58
N LYS A 939 41.15 19.27 21.10
CA LYS A 939 41.86 20.43 20.55
C LYS A 939 41.46 20.69 19.11
N PHE A 940 41.45 21.96 18.71
CA PHE A 940 41.01 22.34 17.38
C PHE A 940 41.84 23.47 16.80
N ARG A 941 41.77 23.60 15.47
CA ARG A 941 42.14 24.83 14.78
C ARG A 941 40.89 25.44 14.17
N GLU A 942 41.02 26.69 13.78
CA GLU A 942 39.94 27.44 13.16
C GLU A 942 40.20 27.53 11.65
N LEU A 943 39.12 27.51 10.86
CA LEU A 943 39.17 27.95 9.47
C LEU A 943 39.34 29.46 9.47
N ASP A 944 40.55 29.92 9.17
CA ASP A 944 40.89 31.35 9.20
C ASP A 944 40.48 32.05 7.90
N VAL A 945 39.47 32.90 7.98
CA VAL A 945 39.01 33.81 6.91
C VAL A 945 39.25 35.28 7.25
N THR A 946 40.13 35.58 8.23
CA THR A 946 40.40 36.95 8.69
C THR A 946 41.02 37.85 7.61
N THR A 947 41.78 37.28 6.68
CA THR A 947 42.37 38.01 5.55
C THR A 947 41.46 38.07 4.33
N ASP A 948 40.30 37.42 4.38
CA ASP A 948 39.33 37.40 3.29
C ASP A 948 38.45 38.65 3.31
N THR A 949 38.90 39.68 2.58
CA THR A 949 38.18 40.95 2.46
C THR A 949 36.83 40.78 1.76
N TYR A 950 36.67 39.78 0.88
CA TYR A 950 35.37 39.50 0.27
C TYR A 950 34.39 38.96 1.32
N PHE A 951 34.84 38.02 2.16
CA PHE A 951 34.01 37.50 3.24
C PHE A 951 33.53 38.62 4.16
N THR A 952 34.47 39.45 4.62
CA THR A 952 34.20 40.56 5.54
C THR A 952 33.21 41.57 4.93
N ASN A 953 33.38 41.94 3.66
CA ASN A 953 32.50 42.92 3.02
C ASN A 953 31.10 42.37 2.67
N THR A 954 31.01 41.07 2.36
CA THR A 954 29.78 40.45 1.86
C THR A 954 28.92 39.90 3.00
N TYR A 955 29.52 39.15 3.92
CA TYR A 955 28.80 38.38 4.93
C TYR A 955 28.77 39.08 6.29
N VAL A 956 29.69 39.99 6.60
CA VAL A 956 29.64 40.72 7.89
C VAL A 956 28.78 41.99 7.73
N GLY A 957 27.73 42.07 8.54
CA GLY A 957 26.90 43.25 8.70
C GLY A 957 27.19 43.98 10.01
N GLU A 958 26.75 45.23 10.10
CA GLU A 958 26.81 46.04 11.32
C GLU A 958 25.48 46.75 11.53
N VAL A 959 24.96 46.68 12.75
CA VAL A 959 23.82 47.50 13.17
C VAL A 959 24.34 48.55 14.15
N THR A 960 24.06 49.82 13.87
CA THR A 960 24.40 50.93 14.76
C THR A 960 23.88 50.65 16.18
N GLY A 961 24.78 50.50 17.15
CA GLY A 961 24.44 50.27 18.57
C GLY A 961 24.13 48.82 18.98
N SER A 962 24.18 47.82 18.08
CA SER A 962 23.87 46.41 18.40
C SER A 962 24.96 45.39 18.04
N GLY A 963 26.09 45.86 17.47
CA GLY A 963 27.26 45.03 17.14
C GLY A 963 27.20 44.40 15.75
N SER A 964 28.25 43.66 15.41
CA SER A 964 28.41 42.98 14.11
C SER A 964 27.65 41.64 14.07
N TYR A 965 27.26 41.21 12.87
CA TYR A 965 26.50 39.99 12.64
C TYR A 965 26.85 39.36 11.29
N ILE A 966 26.43 38.11 11.07
CA ILE A 966 26.57 37.39 9.80
C ILE A 966 25.25 37.43 9.01
N LYS A 967 25.35 37.81 7.73
CA LYS A 967 24.31 37.63 6.72
C LYS A 967 24.35 36.17 6.26
N ALA A 968 23.48 35.32 6.79
CA ALA A 968 23.54 33.88 6.53
C ALA A 968 23.14 33.55 5.08
N TYR A 969 21.99 34.09 4.66
CA TYR A 969 21.42 34.01 3.32
C TYR A 969 20.39 35.13 3.13
N VAL A 970 19.90 35.31 1.89
CA VAL A 970 18.92 36.36 1.52
C VAL A 970 17.62 35.71 1.04
N LYS A 971 16.47 36.15 1.57
CA LYS A 971 15.13 35.63 1.24
C LYS A 971 14.62 36.12 -0.11
N ASP A 972 14.97 37.35 -0.49
CA ASP A 972 14.59 37.93 -1.78
C ASP A 972 15.24 37.15 -2.94
N SER A 973 14.42 36.35 -3.62
CA SER A 973 14.84 35.50 -4.74
C SER A 973 15.32 36.27 -5.97
N THR A 974 15.11 37.60 -6.03
CA THR A 974 15.63 38.44 -7.11
C THR A 974 17.10 38.80 -6.91
N ILE A 975 17.65 38.58 -5.71
CA ILE A 975 19.04 38.88 -5.36
C ILE A 975 19.87 37.61 -5.46
N THR A 976 20.87 37.60 -6.34
CA THR A 976 21.87 36.54 -6.37
C THR A 976 22.83 36.70 -5.19
N PHE A 977 22.68 35.84 -4.17
CA PHE A 977 23.54 35.81 -2.99
C PHE A 977 23.92 34.37 -2.66
N MET A 978 25.21 34.06 -2.67
CA MET A 978 25.72 32.77 -2.20
C MET A 978 25.53 32.69 -0.68
N SER A 979 25.04 31.57 -0.15
CA SER A 979 24.90 31.44 1.30
C SER A 979 26.26 31.38 1.98
N VAL A 980 26.35 31.85 3.23
CA VAL A 980 27.61 31.77 4.00
C VAL A 980 28.11 30.34 4.14
N LYS A 981 27.19 29.37 4.20
CA LYS A 981 27.47 27.94 4.23
C LYS A 981 28.21 27.47 2.98
N ASP A 982 27.69 27.80 1.80
CA ASP A 982 28.30 27.38 0.53
C ASP A 982 29.67 28.06 0.34
N TYR A 983 29.77 29.33 0.73
CA TYR A 983 31.03 30.07 0.69
C TYR A 983 32.10 29.46 1.60
N LEU A 984 31.76 29.13 2.84
CA LEU A 984 32.71 28.52 3.78
C LEU A 984 33.12 27.11 3.34
N PHE A 985 32.19 26.36 2.73
CA PHE A 985 32.51 25.08 2.11
C PHE A 985 33.54 25.23 0.98
N ASP A 986 33.40 26.24 0.13
CA ASP A 986 34.38 26.55 -0.92
C ASP A 986 35.75 26.96 -0.36
N LYS A 987 35.80 27.51 0.85
CA LYS A 987 37.05 27.90 1.53
C LYS A 987 37.76 26.76 2.24
N LEU A 988 37.13 25.59 2.38
CA LEU A 988 37.80 24.45 2.99
C LEU A 988 39.03 24.01 2.18
N PRO A 989 40.16 23.66 2.83
CA PRO A 989 41.30 23.06 2.16
C PRO A 989 40.92 21.78 1.40
N ASN A 990 41.57 21.53 0.26
CA ASN A 990 41.26 20.38 -0.62
C ASN A 990 41.26 19.03 0.11
N LYS A 991 42.07 18.86 1.17
CA LYS A 991 42.07 17.63 1.97
C LYS A 991 40.69 17.32 2.57
N TYR A 992 39.91 18.33 2.95
CA TYR A 992 38.54 18.20 3.48
C TYR A 992 37.45 18.08 2.41
N LYS A 993 37.84 18.20 1.14
CA LYS A 993 37.03 17.93 -0.05
C LYS A 993 37.43 16.61 -0.73
N SER A 994 38.33 15.83 -0.10
CA SER A 994 38.81 14.54 -0.61
C SER A 994 37.95 13.37 -0.14
N ALA A 995 38.18 12.18 -0.71
CA ALA A 995 37.46 10.94 -0.41
C ALA A 995 37.37 10.59 1.09
N LYS A 996 38.36 10.96 1.94
CA LYS A 996 38.27 10.71 3.40
C LYS A 996 37.06 11.43 4.01
N TYR A 997 36.90 12.71 3.67
CA TYR A 997 35.91 13.59 4.29
C TYR A 997 34.67 13.78 3.44
N GLU A 998 34.59 13.18 2.25
CA GLU A 998 33.45 13.26 1.35
C GLU A 998 32.14 13.00 2.09
N ASN A 999 32.07 11.88 2.83
CA ASN A 999 30.89 11.47 3.60
C ASN A 999 30.80 12.06 5.02
N TYR A 1000 31.66 13.01 5.38
CA TYR A 1000 31.53 13.71 6.67
C TYR A 1000 30.43 14.77 6.56
N MET A 1001 29.66 14.95 7.63
CA MET A 1001 28.83 16.13 7.79
C MET A 1001 29.69 17.30 8.28
N LYS A 1002 29.71 18.42 7.54
CA LYS A 1002 30.52 19.59 7.86
C LYS A 1002 29.67 20.54 8.68
N VAL A 1003 30.14 20.92 9.86
CA VAL A 1003 29.44 21.82 10.79
C VAL A 1003 30.34 23.02 11.05
N PHE A 1004 30.01 24.16 10.46
CA PHE A 1004 30.72 25.41 10.69
C PHE A 1004 30.19 26.09 11.96
N LEU A 1005 31.10 26.50 12.83
CA LEU A 1005 30.79 27.18 14.09
C LEU A 1005 31.28 28.62 14.00
N ILE A 1006 30.38 29.60 14.10
CA ILE A 1006 30.73 31.02 14.01
C ILE A 1006 30.35 31.74 15.31
N ASP A 1007 31.31 32.42 15.94
CA ASP A 1007 31.08 33.21 17.17
C ASP A 1007 30.50 34.61 16.87
N LEU A 1008 29.38 34.63 16.16
CA LEU A 1008 28.59 35.84 15.89
C LEU A 1008 27.12 35.48 15.74
N LYS A 1009 26.23 36.44 15.99
CA LYS A 1009 24.81 36.31 15.63
C LYS A 1009 24.67 36.19 14.11
N GLY A 1010 23.84 35.27 13.65
CA GLY A 1010 23.49 35.11 12.23
C GLY A 1010 22.06 35.55 11.97
N PHE A 1011 21.82 36.17 10.81
CA PHE A 1011 20.48 36.58 10.39
C PHE A 1011 20.15 36.03 9.00
N GLU A 1012 18.91 35.57 8.85
CA GLU A 1012 18.24 35.57 7.54
C GLU A 1012 18.05 37.03 7.13
N MET A 1013 18.44 37.38 5.91
CA MET A 1013 18.31 38.74 5.40
C MET A 1013 17.05 38.87 4.55
N VAL A 1014 16.23 39.90 4.78
CA VAL A 1014 15.11 40.22 3.87
C VAL A 1014 15.66 40.66 2.52
N ASN A 1015 16.68 41.51 2.54
CA ASN A 1015 17.51 41.94 1.42
C ASN A 1015 18.92 42.26 1.92
N LEU A 1016 19.86 42.67 1.06
CA LEU A 1016 21.27 42.91 1.45
C LEU A 1016 21.50 43.95 2.57
N THR A 1017 20.51 44.77 2.88
CA THR A 1017 20.58 45.87 3.86
C THR A 1017 19.66 45.70 5.07
N THR A 1018 18.65 44.82 4.99
CA THR A 1018 17.60 44.68 6.01
C THR A 1018 17.68 43.29 6.65
N THR A 1019 17.94 43.25 7.96
CA THR A 1019 17.93 42.01 8.75
C THR A 1019 16.51 41.48 8.89
N GLY A 1020 16.34 40.17 8.72
CA GLY A 1020 15.13 39.43 9.04
C GLY A 1020 15.27 38.69 10.38
N THR A 1021 15.06 37.38 10.36
CA THR A 1021 15.01 36.53 11.54
C THR A 1021 16.42 36.24 12.09
N LEU A 1022 16.58 36.32 13.42
CA LEU A 1022 17.78 35.84 14.10
C LEU A 1022 17.85 34.31 14.03
N LEU A 1023 18.99 33.75 13.63
CA LEU A 1023 19.21 32.33 13.45
C LEU A 1023 20.18 31.79 14.51
N GLY A 1024 19.84 30.66 15.12
CA GLY A 1024 20.80 29.85 15.89
C GLY A 1024 21.69 28.98 14.99
N GLY A 1025 21.24 28.73 13.76
CA GLY A 1025 21.91 27.98 12.73
C GLY A 1025 21.01 27.81 11.51
N PHE A 1026 21.52 27.14 10.49
CA PHE A 1026 20.71 26.64 9.38
C PHE A 1026 21.43 25.49 8.67
N SER A 1027 20.63 24.65 8.01
CA SER A 1027 21.04 23.74 6.95
C SER A 1027 20.14 23.95 5.73
N SER A 1028 20.43 23.28 4.62
CA SER A 1028 19.57 23.30 3.41
C SER A 1028 18.84 21.97 3.19
N GLY A 1029 18.67 21.17 4.24
CA GLY A 1029 18.02 19.87 4.20
C GLY A 1029 18.98 18.69 4.07
N LEU A 1030 18.44 17.55 3.66
CA LEU A 1030 19.10 16.24 3.65
C LEU A 1030 20.53 16.28 3.05
N GLY A 1031 21.50 15.76 3.79
CA GLY A 1031 22.89 15.62 3.34
C GLY A 1031 23.71 16.93 3.29
N THR A 1032 23.10 18.08 3.62
CA THR A 1032 23.76 19.37 3.45
C THR A 1032 24.66 19.76 4.64
N PRO A 1033 25.71 20.58 4.41
CA PRO A 1033 26.48 21.15 5.51
C PRO A 1033 25.62 22.00 6.44
N VAL A 1034 26.08 22.15 7.68
CA VAL A 1034 25.42 22.91 8.73
C VAL A 1034 26.27 24.15 9.06
N VAL A 1035 25.62 25.28 9.28
CA VAL A 1035 26.24 26.46 9.92
C VAL A 1035 25.50 26.77 11.20
N THR A 1036 26.23 27.07 12.27
CA THR A 1036 25.68 27.51 13.55
C THR A 1036 26.30 28.82 14.01
N PHE A 1037 25.51 29.59 14.74
CA PHE A 1037 25.81 30.96 15.13
C PHE A 1037 25.71 31.11 16.64
N ASN A 1038 26.74 31.69 17.26
CA ASN A 1038 26.78 32.02 18.68
C ASN A 1038 26.25 30.86 19.56
N ILE A 1039 27.04 29.78 19.61
CA ILE A 1039 26.65 28.50 20.22
C ILE A 1039 26.37 28.58 21.73
N ASP A 1040 26.68 29.72 22.35
CA ASP A 1040 26.49 30.02 23.77
C ASP A 1040 25.04 30.42 24.05
N LEU A 1041 24.41 31.12 23.12
CA LEU A 1041 23.02 31.54 23.21
C LEU A 1041 22.04 30.40 22.91
N PHE A 1042 22.49 29.36 22.20
CA PHE A 1042 21.62 28.30 21.70
C PHE A 1042 22.23 26.90 21.86
N SER A 1043 22.09 26.33 23.06
CA SER A 1043 22.69 25.04 23.45
C SER A 1043 22.27 23.82 22.59
N ASN A 1044 21.17 23.93 21.85
CA ASN A 1044 20.58 22.86 21.04
C ASN A 1044 20.58 23.16 19.52
N SER A 1045 21.25 24.23 19.06
CA SER A 1045 21.26 24.58 17.62
C SER A 1045 21.95 23.52 16.76
N ILE A 1046 23.13 23.04 17.16
CA ILE A 1046 23.87 22.03 16.39
C ILE A 1046 23.04 20.76 16.18
N PRO A 1047 22.51 20.10 17.24
CA PRO A 1047 21.68 18.92 17.02
C PRO A 1047 20.41 19.22 16.21
N HIS A 1048 19.77 20.39 16.37
CA HIS A 1048 18.60 20.79 15.58
C HIS A 1048 18.92 20.85 14.07
N GLU A 1049 20.00 21.54 13.70
CA GLU A 1049 20.40 21.68 12.30
C GLU A 1049 20.93 20.37 11.71
N VAL A 1050 21.64 19.56 12.51
CA VAL A 1050 22.07 18.23 12.08
C VAL A 1050 20.86 17.33 11.79
N TYR A 1051 19.79 17.39 12.58
CA TYR A 1051 18.58 16.62 12.29
C TYR A 1051 17.87 17.08 11.01
N HIS A 1052 17.88 18.38 10.67
CA HIS A 1052 17.44 18.84 9.33
C HIS A 1052 18.30 18.23 8.22
N SER A 1053 19.62 18.15 8.41
CA SER A 1053 20.53 17.46 7.48
C SER A 1053 20.35 15.94 7.45
N LEU A 1054 19.65 15.35 8.42
CA LEU A 1054 19.18 13.97 8.41
C LEU A 1054 17.72 13.83 7.94
N GLY A 1055 17.15 14.89 7.37
CA GLY A 1055 15.81 14.89 6.76
C GLY A 1055 14.65 15.07 7.72
N ILE A 1056 14.88 15.45 8.98
CA ILE A 1056 13.80 15.71 9.93
C ILE A 1056 13.32 17.15 9.79
N ALA A 1057 12.02 17.33 9.54
CA ALA A 1057 11.37 18.64 9.49
C ALA A 1057 10.93 19.12 10.89
N HIS A 1058 10.57 20.40 10.99
CA HIS A 1058 9.89 20.93 12.19
C HIS A 1058 8.57 20.21 12.47
N THR A 1059 8.21 20.10 13.75
CA THR A 1059 6.95 19.46 14.20
C THR A 1059 5.69 20.16 13.68
N PHE A 1060 5.79 21.44 13.34
CA PHE A 1060 4.69 22.27 12.81
C PHE A 1060 4.76 22.44 11.28
N ASN A 1061 5.68 21.78 10.59
CA ASN A 1061 5.80 21.87 9.14
C ASN A 1061 4.81 20.89 8.48
N ARG A 1062 3.83 21.36 7.70
CA ARG A 1062 2.91 20.51 6.93
C ARG A 1062 3.40 20.16 5.52
N LEU A 1063 4.38 20.93 5.04
CA LEU A 1063 4.80 20.96 3.64
C LEU A 1063 5.81 19.85 3.34
N ASP A 1064 6.59 19.49 4.35
CA ASP A 1064 7.59 18.43 4.23
C ASP A 1064 6.95 17.04 4.31
N LYS A 1065 7.38 16.16 3.40
CA LYS A 1065 6.93 14.78 3.32
C LYS A 1065 7.34 13.94 4.55
N ASN A 1066 8.43 14.30 5.20
CA ASN A 1066 8.95 13.65 6.40
C ASN A 1066 8.26 14.17 7.68
N SER A 1067 7.36 15.14 7.57
CA SER A 1067 6.48 15.54 8.66
C SER A 1067 5.22 14.68 8.67
N LEU A 1068 5.29 13.53 9.35
CA LEU A 1068 4.20 12.55 9.40
C LEU A 1068 2.96 13.08 10.14
N PHE A 1069 3.17 13.96 11.12
CA PHE A 1069 2.13 14.56 11.95
C PHE A 1069 2.48 16.03 12.20
N THR A 1070 1.50 16.91 12.01
CA THR A 1070 1.66 18.35 12.26
C THR A 1070 1.11 18.70 13.64
N PHE A 1071 1.92 19.43 14.41
CA PHE A 1071 1.58 19.95 15.73
C PHE A 1071 1.47 21.46 15.72
N LYS A 1072 0.73 22.03 16.67
CA LYS A 1072 0.75 23.46 16.93
C LYS A 1072 2.16 23.89 17.33
N GLY A 1073 2.72 24.89 16.66
CA GLY A 1073 4.05 25.40 16.97
C GLY A 1073 4.18 25.87 18.42
N LYS A 1074 5.40 25.78 18.96
CA LYS A 1074 5.77 26.15 20.34
C LYS A 1074 5.06 25.36 21.43
N SER A 1075 4.49 24.21 21.08
CA SER A 1075 3.61 23.44 21.95
C SER A 1075 4.10 22.04 22.26
N THR A 1076 5.35 21.70 21.90
CA THR A 1076 5.94 20.37 22.19
C THR A 1076 7.29 20.48 22.91
N ASP A 1077 7.75 19.40 23.53
CA ASP A 1077 9.10 19.24 24.09
C ASP A 1077 10.11 18.70 23.06
N ASN A 1078 9.72 18.67 21.79
CA ASN A 1078 10.52 18.09 20.71
C ASN A 1078 11.67 19.03 20.30
N LEU A 1079 12.84 18.47 19.99
CA LEU A 1079 14.00 19.24 19.52
C LEU A 1079 13.69 20.12 18.30
N MET A 1080 12.82 19.62 17.41
CA MET A 1080 12.43 20.24 16.15
C MET A 1080 11.27 21.23 16.30
N ASP A 1081 10.97 21.66 17.52
CA ASP A 1081 10.03 22.73 17.82
C ASP A 1081 10.76 24.00 18.28
N TYR A 1082 10.06 25.13 18.20
CA TYR A 1082 10.48 26.44 18.67
C TYR A 1082 9.96 26.80 20.06
N SER A 1083 9.55 25.81 20.85
CA SER A 1083 9.07 25.98 22.23
C SER A 1083 10.04 26.75 23.16
N HIS A 1084 11.34 26.76 22.85
CA HIS A 1084 12.34 27.59 23.55
C HIS A 1084 12.03 29.09 23.50
N MET A 1085 11.32 29.57 22.46
CA MET A 1085 10.86 30.95 22.35
C MET A 1085 9.80 31.31 23.40
N ASP A 1086 9.18 30.32 24.04
CA ASP A 1086 8.20 30.48 25.12
C ASP A 1086 8.76 29.95 26.47
N ASN A 1087 10.10 29.91 26.61
CA ASN A 1087 10.82 29.43 27.80
C ASN A 1087 10.52 27.98 28.19
N LYS A 1088 10.16 27.12 27.22
CA LYS A 1088 9.96 25.69 27.43
C LYS A 1088 11.20 24.90 27.06
N THR A 1089 11.52 23.89 27.86
CA THR A 1089 12.62 22.94 27.64
C THR A 1089 12.31 22.00 26.47
N LYS A 1090 13.37 21.52 25.81
CA LYS A 1090 13.31 20.54 24.73
C LYS A 1090 14.17 19.34 25.15
N GLU A 1091 13.57 18.16 25.25
CA GLU A 1091 14.23 16.97 25.82
C GLU A 1091 14.05 15.71 24.96
N SER A 1092 13.10 15.71 24.02
CA SER A 1092 12.72 14.52 23.26
C SER A 1092 12.83 14.68 21.74
N THR A 1093 13.01 13.54 21.08
CA THR A 1093 12.61 13.32 19.69
C THR A 1093 11.65 12.13 19.64
N TYR A 1094 10.85 12.04 18.59
CA TYR A 1094 9.83 11.01 18.45
C TYR A 1094 10.35 9.77 17.74
N HIS A 1095 9.77 8.60 18.02
CA HIS A 1095 10.22 7.32 17.44
C HIS A 1095 10.24 7.34 15.91
N TRP A 1096 9.22 7.90 15.26
CA TRP A 1096 9.23 8.03 13.80
C TRP A 1096 10.33 8.97 13.27
N GLN A 1097 10.74 9.98 14.03
CA GLN A 1097 11.89 10.82 13.68
C GLN A 1097 13.19 10.01 13.79
N TRP A 1098 13.30 9.09 14.76
CA TRP A 1098 14.46 8.19 14.86
C TRP A 1098 14.60 7.31 13.62
N LEU A 1099 13.48 6.79 13.10
CA LEU A 1099 13.44 6.01 11.87
C LEU A 1099 13.86 6.83 10.66
N ILE A 1100 13.30 8.03 10.46
CA ILE A 1100 13.64 8.91 9.33
C ILE A 1100 15.14 9.26 9.37
N ALA A 1101 15.66 9.64 10.54
CA ALA A 1101 17.07 10.01 10.68
C ALA A 1101 18.02 8.83 10.39
N ARG A 1102 17.64 7.60 10.74
CA ARG A 1102 18.42 6.39 10.41
C ARG A 1102 18.35 6.03 8.93
N ASN A 1103 17.23 6.27 8.26
CA ASN A 1103 17.05 5.96 6.85
C ASN A 1103 17.85 6.91 5.94
N ALA A 1104 18.10 8.15 6.37
CA ALA A 1104 18.96 9.10 5.67
C ALA A 1104 20.37 8.55 5.34
N PHE A 1105 20.86 7.56 6.10
CA PHE A 1105 22.15 6.93 5.84
C PHE A 1105 22.11 6.01 4.64
N ASP A 1106 21.01 5.27 4.42
CA ASP A 1106 20.86 4.37 3.28
C ASP A 1106 20.75 5.19 1.97
N ASP A 1107 20.30 6.45 2.05
CA ASP A 1107 20.12 7.35 0.90
C ASP A 1107 21.35 8.22 0.57
N TYR A 1108 22.19 8.58 1.54
CA TYR A 1108 23.19 9.65 1.35
C TYR A 1108 24.57 9.46 2.01
N PHE A 1109 24.71 8.57 2.99
CA PHE A 1109 25.95 8.46 3.80
C PHE A 1109 26.60 7.07 3.74
N VAL A 1110 26.25 6.25 2.74
CA VAL A 1110 26.86 4.92 2.48
C VAL A 1110 28.26 5.06 1.88
#